data_AF-A0A936QM19-F1
#
_entry.id   AF-A0A936QM19-F1
#
_cell.length_a   1.000
_cell.length_b   1.000
_cell.length_c   1.000
_cell.angle_alpha   90.00
_cell.angle_beta   90.00
_cell.angle_gamma   90.00
#
_symmetry.space_group_name_H-M   'P 1'
#
loop_
_entity.id
_entity.type
_entity.pdbx_description
1 polymer ?
#
loop_
_entity_poly.entity_id
_entity_poly.type
_entity_poly.pdbx_seq_one_letter_code
_entity_poly.pdbx_strand_id
1 'polypeptide(L)'
;MRKGKRARIQPTAWLFALAIPAAALFVVFSLMPYGTMVEQWPLGIGQQEVMTYQKVFDRRPGQHADGEAGMLTLTSNSGNCKSGQAVAATAMDTADVEIRELTGSKDGLELIAKGASGLNGSERTALVPADLSSLELLYAQAVADSLPIRSSPLQLVRLSRCGSDAGPYLMQEAVSPAMVARSASVSSTLLGVDAKPSDTADAASTDASRAPNLTGAAFDTSATAALGFLACLQERRELLNAEAGALYDGITGRIVPLYRMPYGEDTSLSAQPLGVALREALGTIAAQMRIQRWAGKMHADSAAWAHRFASIDSARVPVLANGRNIGLVQAAVDHSRDQFMQRMFHPAPEAFIGKPVQAAPSEKAALDPWLAQFRSGSDTLRFVRGKYDIDHDLVIPAGMGVVLEKGTRWNIAAGVSITIHGEFHARGTELNPVFIRPMEGEGPYGSITVLGGGATRVRLRGIRISGGTEQWIGGLHRPGMLSFVLCDVQVDKSSIGSSTGPASISMQRGTARFTDSYFIGSRNAALLLVEAKGTVERCGFSGEGSSGPDGISSVGSTLLVRGCTFNGIGGNALQFAGGSKALVSSSTLAGNGIALQATEGATLDVDACTINGNATALQVRNDVSAWGATSVVMHANSITGNTTERDVKGVTVKDDPAPVDPMKWFAGAQ
;
A
#
# COMPACT_ATOMS: atom_id res chain seq x y z
N MET A 1 -21.76 -83.85 -3.19
CA MET A 1 -21.64 -82.62 -4.00
C MET A 1 -22.90 -82.45 -4.87
N ARG A 2 -23.88 -81.65 -4.45
CA ARG A 2 -25.05 -81.33 -5.29
C ARG A 2 -24.65 -80.26 -6.32
N LYS A 3 -24.58 -80.62 -7.61
CA LYS A 3 -24.48 -79.68 -8.74
C LYS A 3 -25.76 -78.85 -8.80
N GLY A 4 -25.77 -77.69 -8.14
CA GLY A 4 -26.85 -76.70 -8.28
C GLY A 4 -26.88 -76.15 -9.70
N LYS A 5 -27.99 -76.34 -10.42
CA LYS A 5 -28.26 -75.69 -11.71
C LYS A 5 -28.20 -74.18 -11.50
N ARG A 6 -27.15 -73.52 -12.00
CA ARG A 6 -27.11 -72.05 -12.09
C ARG A 6 -28.24 -71.63 -13.03
N ALA A 7 -29.30 -71.06 -12.47
CA ALA A 7 -30.37 -70.47 -13.26
C ALA A 7 -29.74 -69.35 -14.13
N ARG A 8 -29.94 -69.42 -15.45
CA ARG A 8 -29.59 -68.32 -16.35
C ARG A 8 -30.47 -67.14 -15.96
N ILE A 9 -29.85 -66.09 -15.42
CA ILE A 9 -30.52 -64.81 -15.15
C ILE A 9 -31.09 -64.31 -16.48
N GLN A 10 -32.40 -64.13 -16.57
CA GLN A 10 -33.03 -63.59 -17.77
C GLN A 10 -32.61 -62.12 -17.96
N PRO A 11 -32.37 -61.65 -19.20
CA PRO A 11 -31.98 -60.25 -19.47
C PRO A 11 -32.95 -59.22 -18.88
N THR A 12 -34.22 -59.57 -18.76
CA THR A 12 -35.26 -58.77 -18.11
C THR A 12 -34.96 -58.51 -16.63
N ALA A 13 -34.44 -59.51 -15.91
CA ALA A 13 -34.07 -59.35 -14.50
C ALA A 13 -32.91 -58.36 -14.32
N TRP A 14 -31.95 -58.33 -15.25
CA TRP A 14 -30.89 -57.32 -15.28
C TRP A 14 -31.42 -55.91 -15.55
N LEU A 15 -32.39 -55.79 -16.47
CA LEU A 15 -32.99 -54.51 -16.81
C LEU A 15 -33.77 -53.93 -15.61
N PHE A 16 -34.55 -54.75 -14.91
CA PHE A 16 -35.22 -54.33 -13.68
C PHE A 16 -34.24 -54.02 -12.54
N ALA A 17 -33.18 -54.82 -12.39
CA ALA A 17 -32.16 -54.60 -11.36
C ALA A 17 -31.42 -53.26 -11.55
N LEU A 18 -31.30 -52.74 -12.78
CA LEU A 18 -30.71 -51.43 -13.06
C LEU A 18 -31.74 -50.30 -13.08
N ALA A 19 -32.95 -50.55 -13.59
CA ALA A 19 -34.00 -49.55 -13.71
C ALA A 19 -34.53 -49.08 -12.35
N ILE A 20 -34.67 -49.98 -11.37
CA ILE A 20 -35.18 -49.62 -10.03
C ILE A 20 -34.23 -48.63 -9.31
N PRO A 21 -32.91 -48.90 -9.19
CA PRO A 21 -31.97 -47.92 -8.63
C PRO A 21 -31.94 -46.60 -9.41
N ALA A 22 -31.98 -46.64 -10.74
CA ALA A 22 -31.98 -45.44 -11.57
C ALA A 22 -33.24 -44.59 -11.35
N ALA A 23 -34.42 -45.21 -11.27
CA ALA A 23 -35.67 -44.53 -10.95
C ALA A 23 -35.69 -43.97 -9.52
N ALA A 24 -35.13 -44.73 -8.55
CA ALA A 24 -34.98 -44.24 -7.18
C ALA A 24 -34.06 -43.02 -7.12
N LEU A 25 -32.89 -43.06 -7.76
CA LEU A 25 -31.99 -41.92 -7.88
C LEU A 25 -32.68 -40.74 -8.57
N PHE A 26 -33.43 -40.98 -9.64
CA PHE A 26 -34.21 -39.94 -10.31
C PHE A 26 -35.20 -39.25 -9.36
N VAL A 27 -35.98 -40.01 -8.60
CA VAL A 27 -36.95 -39.48 -7.63
C VAL A 27 -36.24 -38.70 -6.53
N VAL A 28 -35.15 -39.25 -5.99
CA VAL A 28 -34.33 -38.59 -4.96
C VAL A 28 -33.81 -37.25 -5.47
N PHE A 29 -33.16 -37.23 -6.64
CA PHE A 29 -32.58 -36.00 -7.21
C PHE A 29 -33.62 -35.01 -7.75
N SER A 30 -34.85 -35.44 -8.04
CA SER A 30 -35.90 -34.54 -8.51
C SER A 30 -36.69 -33.88 -7.38
N LEU A 31 -36.86 -34.58 -6.23
CA LEU A 31 -37.69 -34.10 -5.13
C LEU A 31 -36.90 -33.52 -3.96
N MET A 32 -35.63 -33.90 -3.80
CA MET A 32 -34.83 -33.44 -2.68
C MET A 32 -34.48 -31.93 -2.81
N PRO A 33 -34.63 -31.14 -1.73
CA PRO A 33 -34.19 -29.74 -1.71
C PRO A 33 -32.69 -29.63 -1.99
N TYR A 34 -32.28 -28.59 -2.72
CA TYR A 34 -30.85 -28.39 -3.04
C TYR A 34 -29.97 -28.24 -1.79
N GLY A 35 -30.49 -27.63 -0.71
CA GLY A 35 -29.76 -27.50 0.56
C GLY A 35 -29.32 -28.86 1.13
N THR A 36 -30.25 -29.83 1.18
CA THR A 36 -29.94 -31.19 1.65
C THR A 36 -28.99 -31.96 0.73
N MET A 37 -28.85 -31.55 -0.54
CA MET A 37 -27.90 -32.19 -1.46
C MET A 37 -26.46 -31.76 -1.24
N VAL A 38 -26.23 -30.60 -0.64
CA VAL A 38 -24.89 -30.01 -0.43
C VAL A 38 -24.28 -30.50 0.89
N GLU A 39 -25.11 -30.92 1.84
CA GLU A 39 -24.69 -31.53 3.11
C GLU A 39 -23.88 -32.81 2.89
N GLN A 40 -23.16 -33.27 3.94
CA GLN A 40 -22.44 -34.52 3.87
C GLN A 40 -23.40 -35.69 3.68
N TRP A 41 -23.35 -36.34 2.52
CA TRP A 41 -24.16 -37.51 2.24
C TRP A 41 -23.67 -38.71 3.06
N PRO A 42 -24.60 -39.55 3.56
CA PRO A 42 -24.22 -40.80 4.20
C PRO A 42 -23.47 -41.69 3.19
N LEU A 43 -22.69 -42.64 3.70
CA LEU A 43 -21.94 -43.62 2.90
C LEU A 43 -20.72 -43.09 2.13
N GLY A 44 -20.25 -41.87 2.46
CA GLY A 44 -19.02 -41.32 1.87
C GLY A 44 -19.18 -40.82 0.43
N ILE A 45 -20.41 -40.59 -0.01
CA ILE A 45 -20.68 -39.99 -1.32
C ILE A 45 -20.18 -38.54 -1.30
N GLY A 46 -19.18 -38.24 -2.14
CA GLY A 46 -18.57 -36.92 -2.21
C GLY A 46 -19.43 -35.92 -2.99
N GLN A 47 -19.25 -34.62 -2.76
CA GLN A 47 -19.99 -33.58 -3.51
C GLN A 47 -19.82 -33.68 -5.03
N GLN A 48 -18.64 -34.11 -5.51
CA GLN A 48 -18.42 -34.31 -6.96
C GLN A 48 -19.30 -35.42 -7.55
N GLU A 49 -19.55 -36.48 -6.78
CA GLU A 49 -20.43 -37.58 -7.18
C GLU A 49 -21.89 -37.12 -7.19
N VAL A 50 -22.31 -36.38 -6.17
CA VAL A 50 -23.66 -35.77 -6.11
C VAL A 50 -23.90 -34.85 -7.31
N MET A 51 -22.92 -34.00 -7.65
CA MET A 51 -22.99 -33.12 -8.82
C MET A 51 -23.08 -33.91 -10.13
N THR A 52 -22.36 -35.04 -10.23
CA THR A 52 -22.41 -35.94 -11.39
C THR A 52 -23.77 -36.60 -11.52
N TYR A 53 -24.33 -37.12 -10.42
CA TYR A 53 -25.66 -37.71 -10.40
C TYR A 53 -26.74 -36.68 -10.71
N GLN A 54 -26.62 -35.47 -10.15
CA GLN A 54 -27.55 -34.39 -10.41
C GLN A 54 -27.60 -34.05 -11.91
N LYS A 55 -26.45 -33.94 -12.58
CA LYS A 55 -26.39 -33.70 -14.03
C LYS A 55 -27.14 -34.75 -14.86
N VAL A 56 -27.15 -36.01 -14.39
CA VAL A 56 -27.81 -37.12 -15.09
C VAL A 56 -29.30 -37.22 -14.76
N PHE A 57 -29.66 -36.98 -13.50
CA PHE A 57 -30.98 -37.34 -12.95
C PHE A 57 -31.90 -36.15 -12.66
N ASP A 58 -31.39 -34.92 -12.48
CA ASP A 58 -32.22 -33.75 -12.21
C ASP A 58 -32.82 -33.19 -13.51
N ARG A 59 -34.14 -33.28 -13.63
CA ARG A 59 -34.92 -32.76 -14.78
C ARG A 59 -35.72 -31.52 -14.42
N ARG A 60 -35.48 -30.89 -13.28
CA ARG A 60 -36.12 -29.60 -12.95
C ARG A 60 -35.73 -28.58 -14.03
N PRO A 61 -36.68 -27.78 -14.54
CA PRO A 61 -36.38 -26.73 -15.51
C PRO A 61 -35.44 -25.71 -14.85
N GLY A 62 -34.14 -25.86 -15.11
CA GLY A 62 -33.12 -24.98 -14.59
C GLY A 62 -33.07 -23.69 -15.38
N GLN A 63 -33.06 -22.55 -14.69
CA GLN A 63 -32.54 -21.33 -15.26
C GLN A 63 -31.02 -21.49 -15.33
N HIS A 64 -30.49 -21.64 -16.54
CA HIS A 64 -29.08 -21.36 -16.79
C HIS A 64 -28.97 -19.84 -16.85
N ALA A 65 -28.25 -19.23 -15.92
CA ALA A 65 -27.91 -17.81 -16.02
C ALA A 65 -26.53 -17.72 -16.67
N ASP A 66 -26.49 -16.96 -17.74
CA ASP A 66 -25.24 -16.52 -18.33
C ASP A 66 -24.73 -15.34 -17.51
N GLY A 67 -23.59 -15.54 -16.84
CA GLY A 67 -22.88 -14.46 -16.16
C GLY A 67 -22.01 -13.67 -17.11
N GLU A 68 -21.98 -12.35 -16.93
CA GLU A 68 -21.01 -11.49 -17.58
C GLU A 68 -19.74 -11.38 -16.71
N ALA A 69 -18.61 -11.84 -17.25
CA ALA A 69 -17.28 -11.52 -16.73
C ALA A 69 -16.51 -10.76 -17.81
N GLY A 70 -15.52 -9.96 -17.39
CA GLY A 70 -14.60 -9.34 -18.33
C GLY A 70 -13.95 -10.41 -19.21
N MET A 71 -14.01 -10.24 -20.52
CA MET A 71 -13.41 -11.16 -21.48
C MET A 71 -11.93 -10.81 -21.66
N LEU A 72 -11.05 -11.77 -21.36
CA LEU A 72 -9.63 -11.69 -21.68
C LEU A 72 -9.36 -12.53 -22.92
N THR A 73 -9.01 -11.89 -24.03
CA THR A 73 -8.75 -12.60 -25.29
C THR A 73 -7.25 -12.70 -25.53
N LEU A 74 -6.76 -13.92 -25.71
CA LEU A 74 -5.38 -14.22 -26.07
C LEU A 74 -5.35 -14.62 -27.56
N THR A 75 -4.77 -13.77 -28.41
CA THR A 75 -4.67 -13.98 -29.86
C THR A 75 -3.22 -14.13 -30.29
N SER A 76 -2.92 -15.19 -31.03
CA SER A 76 -1.58 -15.45 -31.58
C SER A 76 -1.57 -15.23 -33.09
N ASN A 77 -0.53 -14.56 -33.60
CA ASN A 77 -0.33 -14.37 -35.05
C ASN A 77 -0.15 -15.71 -35.78
N SER A 78 0.28 -16.76 -35.09
CA SER A 78 0.43 -18.11 -35.66
C SER A 78 -0.88 -18.89 -35.74
N GLY A 79 -1.98 -18.34 -35.21
CA GLY A 79 -3.25 -19.05 -35.02
C GLY A 79 -3.20 -20.13 -33.92
N ASN A 80 -2.06 -20.32 -33.24
CA ASN A 80 -1.90 -21.32 -32.18
C ASN A 80 -1.43 -20.64 -30.88
N CYS A 81 -2.11 -20.92 -29.78
CA CYS A 81 -1.83 -20.34 -28.46
C CYS A 81 -1.27 -21.43 -27.54
N LYS A 82 -0.11 -22.00 -27.90
CA LYS A 82 0.62 -22.95 -27.05
C LYS A 82 1.59 -22.20 -26.12
N SER A 83 1.94 -22.81 -24.98
CA SER A 83 2.91 -22.27 -24.04
C SER A 83 4.26 -21.97 -24.73
N GLY A 84 4.92 -20.88 -24.31
CA GLY A 84 6.20 -20.44 -24.88
C GLY A 84 6.10 -19.61 -26.17
N GLN A 85 4.90 -19.25 -26.64
CA GLN A 85 4.73 -18.32 -27.76
C GLN A 85 4.38 -16.90 -27.25
N ALA A 86 4.84 -15.89 -27.97
CA ALA A 86 4.37 -14.51 -27.78
C ALA A 86 2.93 -14.40 -28.33
N VAL A 87 2.05 -13.85 -27.53
CA VAL A 87 0.62 -13.75 -27.83
C VAL A 87 0.17 -12.33 -27.51
N ALA A 88 -0.64 -11.73 -28.36
CA ALA A 88 -1.27 -10.45 -28.04
C ALA A 88 -2.42 -10.72 -27.05
N ALA A 89 -2.40 -10.05 -25.90
CA ALA A 89 -3.54 -10.04 -24.99
C ALA A 89 -4.38 -8.81 -25.29
N THR A 90 -5.63 -9.02 -25.67
CA THR A 90 -6.62 -7.95 -25.82
C THR A 90 -7.57 -8.02 -24.64
N ALA A 91 -7.26 -7.23 -23.61
CA ALA A 91 -8.17 -6.92 -22.52
C ALA A 91 -7.98 -5.45 -22.16
N MET A 92 -8.93 -4.61 -22.59
CA MET A 92 -9.01 -3.18 -22.26
C MET A 92 -7.84 -2.28 -22.72
N ASP A 93 -6.69 -2.84 -23.12
CA ASP A 93 -5.61 -2.22 -23.90
C ASP A 93 -4.79 -3.35 -24.56
N THR A 94 -4.27 -3.13 -25.77
CA THR A 94 -3.44 -4.13 -26.47
C THR A 94 -2.03 -4.14 -25.89
N ALA A 95 -1.64 -5.24 -25.24
CA ALA A 95 -0.28 -5.46 -24.77
C ALA A 95 0.30 -6.73 -25.39
N ASP A 96 1.56 -6.65 -25.83
CA ASP A 96 2.34 -7.83 -26.21
C ASP A 96 2.72 -8.58 -24.93
N VAL A 97 2.23 -9.81 -24.78
CA VAL A 97 2.53 -10.66 -23.61
C VAL A 97 3.20 -11.97 -24.02
N GLU A 98 4.06 -12.48 -23.16
CA GLU A 98 4.56 -13.85 -23.22
C GLU A 98 3.72 -14.74 -22.30
N ILE A 99 3.27 -15.89 -22.80
CA ILE A 99 2.53 -16.87 -22.00
C ILE A 99 3.46 -17.97 -21.53
N ARG A 100 3.51 -18.19 -20.21
CA ARG A 100 4.17 -19.33 -19.57
C ARG A 100 3.15 -20.17 -18.82
N GLU A 101 3.48 -21.44 -18.60
CA GLU A 101 2.73 -22.29 -17.68
C GLU A 101 3.08 -21.89 -16.24
N LEU A 102 2.05 -21.76 -15.39
CA LEU A 102 2.24 -21.39 -14.00
C LEU A 102 2.73 -22.60 -13.21
N THR A 103 3.91 -22.49 -12.59
CA THR A 103 4.49 -23.57 -11.78
C THR A 103 3.52 -24.04 -10.71
N GLY A 104 3.30 -25.36 -10.61
CA GLY A 104 2.43 -25.97 -9.60
C GLY A 104 0.93 -25.95 -9.92
N SER A 105 0.49 -25.36 -11.05
CA SER A 105 -0.92 -25.35 -11.45
C SER A 105 -1.12 -26.05 -12.79
N LYS A 106 -1.98 -27.09 -12.82
CA LYS A 106 -2.16 -27.99 -13.98
C LYS A 106 -2.69 -27.30 -15.25
N ASP A 107 -3.34 -26.16 -15.12
CA ASP A 107 -3.87 -25.37 -16.25
C ASP A 107 -3.70 -23.86 -16.02
N GLY A 108 -2.81 -23.50 -15.10
CA GLY A 108 -2.50 -22.11 -14.78
C GLY A 108 -1.58 -21.50 -15.83
N LEU A 109 -1.80 -20.22 -16.12
CA LEU A 109 -0.97 -19.45 -17.04
C LEU A 109 -0.35 -18.27 -16.31
N GLU A 110 0.87 -17.91 -16.70
CA GLU A 110 1.49 -16.66 -16.34
C GLU A 110 1.64 -15.79 -17.61
N LEU A 111 1.11 -14.58 -17.55
CA LEU A 111 1.23 -13.57 -18.58
C LEU A 111 2.34 -12.59 -18.19
N ILE A 112 3.35 -12.43 -19.04
CA ILE A 112 4.47 -11.51 -18.81
C ILE A 112 4.44 -10.42 -19.88
N ALA A 113 4.22 -9.17 -19.48
CA ALA A 113 4.17 -8.04 -20.40
C ALA A 113 5.56 -7.72 -20.99
N LYS A 114 5.61 -7.52 -22.31
CA LYS A 114 6.81 -7.03 -23.02
C LYS A 114 6.75 -5.51 -23.13
N GLY A 115 7.01 -4.82 -22.01
CA GLY A 115 7.10 -3.35 -21.96
C GLY A 115 6.34 -2.72 -20.81
N ALA A 116 6.33 -1.38 -20.78
CA ALA A 116 5.74 -0.60 -19.71
C ALA A 116 4.20 -0.62 -19.67
N SER A 117 3.54 -0.97 -20.78
CA SER A 117 2.08 -1.05 -20.91
C SER A 117 1.59 -2.48 -20.67
N GLY A 118 1.80 -2.97 -19.46
CA GLY A 118 1.26 -4.27 -19.04
C GLY A 118 -0.26 -4.29 -18.92
N LEU A 119 -0.84 -5.46 -18.66
CA LEU A 119 -2.29 -5.60 -18.41
C LEU A 119 -2.65 -4.81 -17.16
N ASN A 120 -3.35 -3.68 -17.31
CA ASN A 120 -3.61 -2.72 -16.24
C ASN A 120 -2.32 -2.24 -15.53
N GLY A 121 -1.22 -2.12 -16.29
CA GLY A 121 0.11 -1.76 -15.78
C GLY A 121 0.88 -2.90 -15.08
N SER A 122 0.31 -4.10 -14.99
CA SER A 122 1.01 -5.25 -14.38
C SER A 122 2.08 -5.84 -15.30
N GLU A 123 3.29 -6.06 -14.78
CA GLU A 123 4.37 -6.71 -15.53
C GLU A 123 4.12 -8.22 -15.67
N ARG A 124 3.56 -8.83 -14.63
CA ARG A 124 3.31 -10.26 -14.52
C ARG A 124 1.93 -10.47 -13.94
N THR A 125 1.14 -11.33 -14.56
CA THR A 125 -0.21 -11.68 -14.11
C THR A 125 -0.39 -13.19 -14.14
N ALA A 126 -0.82 -13.76 -13.02
CA ALA A 126 -1.18 -15.16 -12.92
C ALA A 126 -2.67 -15.33 -13.27
N LEU A 127 -2.96 -16.31 -14.12
CA LEU A 127 -4.29 -16.80 -14.44
C LEU A 127 -4.43 -18.22 -13.91
N VAL A 128 -5.40 -18.45 -13.04
CA VAL A 128 -5.70 -19.78 -12.50
C VAL A 128 -7.14 -20.15 -12.83
N PRO A 129 -7.41 -21.37 -13.34
CA PRO A 129 -8.77 -21.79 -13.61
C PRO A 129 -9.67 -21.57 -12.40
N ALA A 130 -10.82 -20.95 -12.61
CA ALA A 130 -11.75 -20.63 -11.54
C ALA A 130 -12.90 -21.64 -11.48
N ASP A 131 -13.30 -21.99 -10.27
CA ASP A 131 -14.45 -22.82 -9.97
C ASP A 131 -15.22 -22.26 -8.75
N LEU A 132 -16.18 -23.01 -8.21
CA LEU A 132 -16.94 -22.53 -7.05
C LEU A 132 -16.07 -22.33 -5.79
N SER A 133 -14.97 -23.07 -5.64
CA SER A 133 -14.04 -22.87 -4.52
C SER A 133 -13.30 -21.53 -4.61
N SER A 134 -13.22 -20.94 -5.82
CA SER A 134 -12.66 -19.62 -6.05
C SER A 134 -13.46 -18.48 -5.39
N LEU A 135 -14.73 -18.72 -5.00
CA LEU A 135 -15.52 -17.73 -4.27
C LEU A 135 -14.94 -17.43 -2.88
N GLU A 136 -14.41 -18.43 -2.18
CA GLU A 136 -13.79 -18.21 -0.87
C GLU A 136 -12.55 -17.30 -0.99
N LEU A 137 -11.83 -17.38 -2.11
CA LEU A 137 -10.70 -16.51 -2.41
C LEU A 137 -11.16 -15.06 -2.66
N LEU A 138 -12.29 -14.88 -3.35
CA LEU A 138 -12.91 -13.57 -3.56
C LEU A 138 -13.46 -12.97 -2.25
N TYR A 139 -14.02 -13.79 -1.36
CA TYR A 139 -14.41 -13.34 -0.02
C TYR A 139 -13.18 -12.95 0.81
N ALA A 140 -12.12 -13.75 0.78
CA ALA A 140 -10.87 -13.47 1.48
C ALA A 140 -10.22 -12.18 0.96
N GLN A 141 -10.24 -11.93 -0.34
CA GLN A 141 -9.83 -10.65 -0.92
C GLN A 141 -10.68 -9.49 -0.38
N ALA A 142 -12.02 -9.63 -0.37
CA ALA A 142 -12.90 -8.58 0.17
C ALA A 142 -12.63 -8.28 1.65
N VAL A 143 -12.26 -9.30 2.43
CA VAL A 143 -11.80 -9.16 3.83
C VAL A 143 -10.43 -8.48 3.87
N ALA A 144 -9.47 -8.90 3.06
CA ALA A 144 -8.13 -8.29 2.98
C ALA A 144 -8.20 -6.80 2.66
N ASP A 145 -9.10 -6.39 1.74
CA ASP A 145 -9.33 -5.00 1.36
C ASP A 145 -9.86 -4.13 2.54
N SER A 146 -10.42 -4.76 3.57
CA SER A 146 -10.90 -4.08 4.79
C SER A 146 -9.90 -4.07 5.94
N LEU A 147 -8.75 -4.72 5.78
CA LEU A 147 -7.71 -4.88 6.77
C LEU A 147 -6.48 -4.02 6.41
N PRO A 148 -5.62 -3.69 7.38
CA PRO A 148 -4.38 -2.94 7.13
C PRO A 148 -3.29 -3.84 6.53
N ILE A 149 -3.60 -4.54 5.44
CA ILE A 149 -2.67 -5.40 4.70
C ILE A 149 -2.72 -5.05 3.23
N ARG A 150 -1.59 -5.19 2.54
CA ARG A 150 -1.53 -5.04 1.08
C ARG A 150 -1.83 -6.38 0.44
N SER A 151 -2.76 -6.39 -0.50
CA SER A 151 -3.16 -7.57 -1.27
C SER A 151 -2.95 -7.30 -2.76
N SER A 152 -2.59 -8.35 -3.50
CA SER A 152 -2.64 -8.26 -4.96
C SER A 152 -4.10 -8.40 -5.43
N PRO A 153 -4.62 -7.46 -6.23
CA PRO A 153 -6.03 -7.47 -6.63
C PRO A 153 -6.40 -8.75 -7.38
N LEU A 154 -7.59 -9.27 -7.08
CA LEU A 154 -8.13 -10.49 -7.67
C LEU A 154 -9.33 -10.15 -8.54
N GLN A 155 -9.34 -10.63 -9.78
CA GLN A 155 -10.42 -10.41 -10.73
C GLN A 155 -10.86 -11.73 -11.37
N LEU A 156 -12.17 -11.94 -11.48
CA LEU A 156 -12.72 -13.04 -12.28
C LEU A 156 -12.84 -12.58 -13.74
N VAL A 157 -12.23 -13.33 -14.65
CA VAL A 157 -12.27 -13.09 -16.10
C VAL A 157 -12.72 -14.35 -16.83
N ARG A 158 -13.30 -14.19 -18.03
CA ARG A 158 -13.52 -15.31 -18.95
C ARG A 158 -12.41 -15.29 -19.99
N LEU A 159 -11.70 -16.40 -20.13
CA LEU A 159 -10.54 -16.48 -21.00
C LEU A 159 -10.95 -17.02 -22.37
N SER A 160 -10.71 -16.26 -23.43
CA SER A 160 -10.80 -16.74 -24.82
C SER A 160 -9.39 -16.95 -25.38
N ARG A 161 -9.04 -18.19 -25.71
CA ARG A 161 -7.71 -18.55 -26.22
C ARG A 161 -7.81 -18.94 -27.68
N CYS A 162 -7.24 -18.13 -28.57
CA CYS A 162 -7.26 -18.35 -30.02
C CYS A 162 -8.69 -18.62 -30.55
N GLY A 163 -9.66 -17.84 -30.08
CA GLY A 163 -11.07 -17.94 -30.49
C GLY A 163 -11.88 -19.06 -29.80
N SER A 164 -11.25 -19.88 -28.95
CA SER A 164 -11.94 -20.89 -28.14
C SER A 164 -12.12 -20.39 -26.72
N ASP A 165 -13.33 -20.53 -26.17
CA ASP A 165 -13.60 -20.23 -24.76
C ASP A 165 -12.91 -21.27 -23.86
N ALA A 166 -11.94 -20.81 -23.07
CA ALA A 166 -11.22 -21.62 -22.09
C ALA A 166 -11.93 -21.63 -20.73
N GLY A 167 -13.01 -20.87 -20.57
CA GLY A 167 -13.80 -20.81 -19.35
C GLY A 167 -13.33 -19.70 -18.39
N PRO A 168 -13.81 -19.75 -17.13
CA PRO A 168 -13.50 -18.72 -16.14
C PRO A 168 -12.13 -18.92 -15.51
N TYR A 169 -11.42 -17.81 -15.28
CA TYR A 169 -10.12 -17.75 -14.63
C TYR A 169 -10.11 -16.67 -13.57
N LEU A 170 -9.41 -16.93 -12.47
CA LEU A 170 -8.97 -15.93 -11.52
C LEU A 170 -7.67 -15.30 -12.04
N MET A 171 -7.72 -13.99 -12.22
CA MET A 171 -6.59 -13.15 -12.60
C MET A 171 -6.06 -12.43 -11.37
N GLN A 172 -4.78 -12.60 -11.07
CA GLN A 172 -4.10 -11.87 -10.01
C GLN A 172 -2.75 -11.37 -10.49
N GLU A 173 -2.47 -10.10 -10.20
CA GLU A 173 -1.16 -9.51 -10.47
C GLU A 173 -0.08 -10.22 -9.62
N ALA A 174 1.05 -10.57 -10.22
CA ALA A 174 2.18 -11.09 -9.45
C ALA A 174 2.82 -9.94 -8.67
N VAL A 175 3.26 -10.24 -7.44
CA VAL A 175 4.01 -9.29 -6.63
C VAL A 175 5.35 -9.01 -7.32
N SER A 176 5.50 -7.79 -7.86
CA SER A 176 6.72 -7.32 -8.51
C SER A 176 7.12 -5.92 -7.98
N PRO A 177 8.37 -5.46 -8.21
CA PRO A 177 8.76 -4.09 -7.89
C PRO A 177 7.84 -3.04 -8.52
N ALA A 178 7.33 -3.27 -9.74
CA ALA A 178 6.37 -2.35 -10.36
C ALA A 178 5.02 -2.33 -9.64
N MET A 179 4.52 -3.48 -9.18
CA MET A 179 3.31 -3.54 -8.35
C MET A 179 3.51 -2.77 -7.04
N VAL A 180 4.69 -2.90 -6.41
CA VAL A 180 5.06 -2.15 -5.21
C VAL A 180 5.14 -0.65 -5.49
N ALA A 181 5.77 -0.23 -6.58
CA ALA A 181 5.84 1.18 -6.96
C ALA A 181 4.43 1.79 -7.13
N ARG A 182 3.48 1.05 -7.70
CA ARG A 182 2.12 1.58 -7.90
C ARG A 182 1.23 1.56 -6.66
N SER A 183 1.41 0.57 -5.78
CA SER A 183 0.45 0.27 -4.70
C SER A 183 0.99 0.52 -3.29
N ALA A 184 2.31 0.63 -3.14
CA ALA A 184 2.98 0.80 -1.86
C ALA A 184 3.52 2.22 -1.68
N SER A 185 4.21 2.43 -0.55
CA SER A 185 4.96 3.66 -0.33
C SER A 185 6.13 3.72 -1.31
N VAL A 186 6.48 4.91 -1.78
CA VAL A 186 7.67 5.18 -2.61
C VAL A 186 8.96 4.75 -1.91
N SER A 187 8.92 4.65 -0.58
CA SER A 187 10.03 4.14 0.25
C SER A 187 10.01 2.63 0.50
N SER A 188 9.07 1.90 -0.10
CA SER A 188 8.92 0.46 0.13
C SER A 188 9.83 -0.37 -0.76
N THR A 189 10.54 -1.32 -0.17
CA THR A 189 11.35 -2.31 -0.87
C THR A 189 10.75 -3.70 -0.71
N LEU A 190 10.62 -4.46 -1.80
CA LEU A 190 10.12 -5.83 -1.77
C LEU A 190 11.16 -6.79 -1.16
N LEU A 191 10.71 -7.66 -0.25
CA LEU A 191 11.50 -8.70 0.42
C LEU A 191 10.93 -10.09 0.12
N GLY A 192 11.81 -11.11 0.01
CA GLY A 192 11.43 -12.52 0.02
C GLY A 192 10.81 -13.07 -1.27
N VAL A 193 10.65 -12.25 -2.30
CA VAL A 193 10.29 -12.72 -3.64
C VAL A 193 11.58 -12.94 -4.41
N ASP A 194 11.75 -14.10 -5.05
CA ASP A 194 12.85 -14.40 -5.99
C ASP A 194 12.75 -13.49 -7.21
N ALA A 195 13.03 -12.21 -7.02
CA ALA A 195 13.34 -11.30 -8.10
C ALA A 195 14.68 -11.79 -8.66
N LYS A 196 14.64 -12.64 -9.68
CA LYS A 196 15.80 -12.81 -10.55
C LYS A 196 16.23 -11.40 -10.94
N PRO A 197 17.47 -10.98 -10.65
CA PRO A 197 17.95 -9.67 -11.05
C PRO A 197 18.05 -9.64 -12.57
N SER A 198 16.94 -9.34 -13.24
CA SER A 198 16.87 -9.12 -14.68
C SER A 198 16.52 -7.65 -14.92
N ASP A 199 17.50 -6.94 -15.49
CA ASP A 199 17.37 -5.80 -16.40
C ASP A 199 16.88 -4.43 -15.91
N THR A 200 16.71 -4.19 -14.60
CA THR A 200 16.37 -2.83 -14.08
C THR A 200 17.36 -2.28 -13.05
N ALA A 201 18.64 -2.70 -13.14
CA ALA A 201 19.70 -2.44 -12.15
C ALA A 201 20.04 -0.95 -11.84
N ASP A 202 19.42 0.03 -12.51
CA ASP A 202 19.87 1.42 -12.45
C ASP A 202 19.11 2.37 -11.51
N ALA A 203 18.00 1.97 -10.86
CA ALA A 203 17.16 2.94 -10.13
C ALA A 203 17.10 2.82 -8.59
N ALA A 204 17.63 1.77 -7.95
CA ALA A 204 17.51 1.63 -6.48
C ALA A 204 18.66 0.89 -5.77
N SER A 205 19.81 0.69 -6.43
CA SER A 205 20.82 -0.29 -5.99
C SER A 205 21.88 0.20 -4.99
N THR A 206 21.77 1.39 -4.39
CA THR A 206 22.81 1.87 -3.43
C THR A 206 22.60 1.50 -1.97
N ASP A 207 21.48 0.89 -1.56
CA ASP A 207 21.27 0.55 -0.12
C ASP A 207 20.92 -0.92 0.15
N ALA A 208 21.13 -1.81 -0.82
CA ALA A 208 20.91 -3.27 -0.66
C ALA A 208 21.80 -3.91 0.43
N SER A 209 22.85 -3.22 0.90
CA SER A 209 23.69 -3.65 2.03
C SER A 209 23.01 -3.49 3.40
N ARG A 210 21.81 -2.87 3.47
CA ARG A 210 21.08 -2.60 4.71
C ARG A 210 19.80 -3.41 4.85
N ALA A 211 19.83 -4.69 4.48
CA ALA A 211 18.74 -5.58 4.80
C ALA A 211 18.45 -5.52 6.32
N PRO A 212 17.21 -5.22 6.74
CA PRO A 212 16.88 -5.16 8.16
C PRO A 212 17.13 -6.52 8.80
N ASN A 213 17.53 -6.54 10.07
CA ASN A 213 17.56 -7.77 10.85
C ASN A 213 16.13 -8.36 10.87
N LEU A 214 15.96 -9.47 10.14
CA LEU A 214 14.68 -10.17 10.01
C LEU A 214 14.34 -10.84 11.34
N THR A 215 13.65 -10.10 12.20
CA THR A 215 13.16 -10.54 13.51
C THR A 215 11.66 -10.28 13.60
N GLY A 216 10.94 -11.03 14.44
CA GLY A 216 9.51 -10.80 14.63
C GLY A 216 9.18 -9.37 15.10
N ALA A 217 10.10 -8.70 15.80
CA ALA A 217 9.95 -7.33 16.25
C ALA A 217 9.98 -6.29 15.11
N ALA A 218 10.57 -6.62 13.96
CA ALA A 218 10.64 -5.73 12.80
C ALA A 218 9.30 -5.63 12.04
N PHE A 219 8.42 -6.63 12.20
CA PHE A 219 7.15 -6.66 11.49
C PHE A 219 6.13 -5.65 12.02
N ASP A 220 5.33 -5.07 11.11
CA ASP A 220 4.17 -4.29 11.49
C ASP A 220 3.12 -5.21 12.12
N THR A 221 2.78 -4.94 13.38
CA THR A 221 1.88 -5.81 14.16
C THR A 221 0.45 -5.83 13.59
N SER A 222 0.00 -4.75 12.94
CA SER A 222 -1.37 -4.66 12.40
C SER A 222 -1.52 -5.49 11.13
N ALA A 223 -0.61 -5.30 10.17
CA ALA A 223 -0.57 -6.05 8.92
C ALA A 223 -0.26 -7.53 9.17
N THR A 224 0.62 -7.83 10.13
CA THR A 224 0.92 -9.19 10.55
C THR A 224 -0.31 -9.88 11.13
N ALA A 225 -1.02 -9.24 12.06
CA ALA A 225 -2.27 -9.78 12.58
C ALA A 225 -3.35 -9.94 11.49
N ALA A 226 -3.41 -9.02 10.52
CA ALA A 226 -4.31 -9.16 9.38
C ALA A 226 -3.99 -10.40 8.53
N LEU A 227 -2.72 -10.66 8.22
CA LEU A 227 -2.31 -11.88 7.51
C LEU A 227 -2.63 -13.13 8.33
N GLY A 228 -2.36 -13.13 9.64
CA GLY A 228 -2.70 -14.23 10.53
C GLY A 228 -4.20 -14.51 10.59
N PHE A 229 -5.03 -13.46 10.58
CA PHE A 229 -6.48 -13.59 10.49
C PHE A 229 -6.92 -14.22 9.17
N LEU A 230 -6.37 -13.75 8.03
CA LEU A 230 -6.64 -14.32 6.71
C LEU A 230 -6.18 -15.79 6.60
N ALA A 231 -5.09 -16.16 7.25
CA ALA A 231 -4.61 -17.54 7.33
C ALA A 231 -5.55 -18.45 8.13
N CYS A 232 -6.09 -17.96 9.26
CA CYS A 232 -7.10 -18.69 10.02
C CYS A 232 -8.40 -18.84 9.22
N LEU A 233 -8.81 -17.79 8.51
CA LEU A 233 -10.05 -17.74 7.74
C LEU A 233 -10.08 -18.75 6.58
N GLN A 234 -8.94 -18.88 5.89
CA GLN A 234 -8.77 -19.81 4.77
C GLN A 234 -8.31 -21.19 5.21
N GLU A 235 -7.91 -21.36 6.47
CA GLU A 235 -7.28 -22.58 6.99
C GLU A 235 -5.96 -22.95 6.29
N ARG A 236 -5.18 -21.94 5.91
CA ARG A 236 -3.97 -22.08 5.06
C ARG A 236 -2.71 -21.62 5.80
N ARG A 237 -1.85 -22.57 6.15
CA ARG A 237 -0.57 -22.29 6.86
C ARG A 237 0.51 -21.79 5.92
N GLU A 238 0.42 -22.10 4.62
CA GLU A 238 1.32 -21.64 3.57
C GLU A 238 1.36 -20.12 3.44
N LEU A 239 0.27 -19.41 3.80
CA LEU A 239 0.25 -17.95 3.89
C LEU A 239 1.28 -17.40 4.89
N LEU A 240 1.74 -18.22 5.84
CA LEU A 240 2.70 -17.86 6.87
C LEU A 240 4.15 -18.22 6.49
N ASN A 241 4.39 -18.75 5.30
CA ASN A 241 5.74 -19.07 4.80
C ASN A 241 6.46 -17.87 4.17
N ALA A 242 5.78 -16.71 4.08
CA ALA A 242 6.27 -15.49 3.45
C ALA A 242 6.55 -15.60 1.93
N GLU A 243 5.94 -16.57 1.24
CA GLU A 243 6.00 -16.72 -0.23
C GLU A 243 5.35 -15.54 -0.97
N ALA A 244 4.38 -14.88 -0.33
CA ALA A 244 3.80 -13.64 -0.83
C ALA A 244 4.83 -12.48 -0.83
N GLY A 245 5.96 -12.66 -0.14
CA GLY A 245 6.91 -11.62 0.17
C GLY A 245 6.43 -10.70 1.29
N ALA A 246 7.24 -9.69 1.56
CA ALA A 246 6.90 -8.59 2.45
C ALA A 246 7.47 -7.28 1.89
N LEU A 247 7.00 -6.16 2.39
CA LEU A 247 7.54 -4.85 2.08
C LEU A 247 8.36 -4.35 3.26
N TYR A 248 9.59 -3.96 3.04
CA TYR A 248 10.32 -3.12 3.98
C TYR A 248 9.95 -1.66 3.74
N ASP A 249 9.28 -1.05 4.70
CA ASP A 249 8.93 0.37 4.68
C ASP A 249 10.13 1.19 5.17
N GLY A 250 10.82 1.87 4.25
CA GLY A 250 12.01 2.68 4.54
C GLY A 250 11.72 3.93 5.39
N ILE A 251 10.47 4.33 5.57
CA ILE A 251 10.09 5.45 6.44
C ILE A 251 9.95 5.00 7.89
N THR A 252 9.23 3.89 8.10
CA THR A 252 8.94 3.37 9.45
C THR A 252 9.94 2.33 9.94
N GLY A 253 10.76 1.77 9.05
CA GLY A 253 11.64 0.64 9.31
C GLY A 253 10.90 -0.65 9.64
N ARG A 254 9.65 -0.79 9.14
CA ARG A 254 8.77 -1.93 9.45
C ARG A 254 8.65 -2.85 8.27
N ILE A 255 8.52 -4.14 8.56
CA ILE A 255 8.22 -5.16 7.55
C ILE A 255 6.71 -5.38 7.51
N VAL A 256 6.10 -5.08 6.37
CA VAL A 256 4.66 -5.24 6.13
C VAL A 256 4.46 -6.49 5.28
N PRO A 257 3.90 -7.58 5.83
CA PRO A 257 3.67 -8.78 5.03
C PRO A 257 2.64 -8.51 3.93
N LEU A 258 2.80 -9.18 2.80
CA LEU A 258 1.86 -9.11 1.69
C LEU A 258 0.87 -10.26 1.77
N TYR A 259 -0.36 -10.02 1.34
CA TYR A 259 -1.32 -11.07 1.06
C TYR A 259 -1.31 -11.37 -0.43
N ARG A 260 -1.06 -12.63 -0.77
CA ARG A 260 -1.12 -13.18 -2.12
C ARG A 260 -1.93 -14.46 -2.06
N MET A 261 -2.73 -14.72 -3.09
CA MET A 261 -3.37 -16.02 -3.20
C MET A 261 -2.29 -17.03 -3.57
N PRO A 262 -2.13 -18.11 -2.81
CA PRO A 262 -1.24 -19.20 -3.20
C PRO A 262 -1.83 -19.89 -4.44
N TYR A 263 -1.00 -20.03 -5.46
CA TYR A 263 -1.32 -20.76 -6.67
C TYR A 263 -0.33 -21.91 -6.82
N GLY A 264 -0.88 -23.13 -6.82
CA GLY A 264 -0.11 -24.37 -6.96
C GLY A 264 0.38 -24.98 -5.65
N GLU A 265 0.87 -26.22 -5.76
CA GLU A 265 1.50 -26.97 -4.67
C GLU A 265 3.00 -26.62 -4.58
N ASP A 266 3.35 -25.37 -4.27
CA ASP A 266 4.77 -25.07 -4.02
C ASP A 266 5.15 -25.51 -2.60
N THR A 267 5.52 -26.78 -2.47
CA THR A 267 5.89 -27.40 -1.19
C THR A 267 7.32 -27.09 -0.74
N SER A 268 8.08 -26.28 -1.49
CA SER A 268 9.55 -26.29 -1.42
C SER A 268 10.22 -25.19 -0.57
N LEU A 269 9.49 -24.23 -0.01
CA LEU A 269 10.09 -23.07 0.67
C LEU A 269 9.97 -23.07 2.20
N SER A 270 9.98 -24.25 2.82
CA SER A 270 10.07 -24.37 4.27
C SER A 270 11.46 -23.92 4.77
N ALA A 271 11.52 -22.73 5.40
CA ALA A 271 12.64 -22.17 6.18
C ALA A 271 13.32 -20.91 5.63
N GLN A 272 12.66 -20.09 4.81
CA GLN A 272 13.18 -18.75 4.56
C GLN A 272 13.19 -17.92 5.87
N PRO A 273 14.26 -17.16 6.16
CA PRO A 273 14.37 -16.31 7.36
C PRO A 273 13.16 -15.38 7.57
N LEU A 274 12.57 -14.88 6.48
CA LEU A 274 11.39 -14.02 6.51
C LEU A 274 10.16 -14.74 7.08
N GLY A 275 9.92 -15.99 6.69
CA GLY A 275 8.80 -16.80 7.21
C GLY A 275 8.99 -17.16 8.69
N VAL A 276 10.24 -17.40 9.13
CA VAL A 276 10.55 -17.60 10.56
C VAL A 276 10.24 -16.35 11.37
N ALA A 277 10.72 -15.19 10.94
CA ALA A 277 10.46 -13.90 11.59
C ALA A 277 8.96 -13.54 11.60
N LEU A 278 8.24 -13.80 10.51
CA LEU A 278 6.79 -13.60 10.45
C LEU A 278 6.04 -14.47 11.47
N ARG A 279 6.41 -15.76 11.59
CA ARG A 279 5.80 -16.65 12.58
C ARG A 279 6.12 -16.23 14.02
N GLU A 280 7.34 -15.76 14.27
CA GLU A 280 7.71 -15.15 15.55
C GLU A 280 6.81 -13.94 15.88
N ALA A 281 6.60 -13.03 14.92
CA ALA A 281 5.74 -11.86 15.08
C ALA A 281 4.27 -12.24 15.37
N LEU A 282 3.74 -13.22 14.64
CA LEU A 282 2.39 -13.76 14.82
C LEU A 282 2.20 -14.48 16.15
N GLY A 283 3.26 -15.12 16.66
CA GLY A 283 3.24 -15.83 17.93
C GLY A 283 3.06 -14.93 19.15
N THR A 284 3.17 -13.60 19.00
CA THR A 284 3.03 -12.68 20.13
C THR A 284 1.58 -12.57 20.63
N ILE A 285 1.39 -12.44 21.94
CA ILE A 285 0.07 -12.13 22.56
C ILE A 285 -0.60 -10.92 21.89
N ALA A 286 0.19 -9.88 21.58
CA ALA A 286 -0.32 -8.66 20.95
C ALA A 286 -0.91 -8.90 19.55
N ALA A 287 -0.25 -9.73 18.73
CA ALA A 287 -0.75 -10.09 17.40
C ALA A 287 -2.03 -10.94 17.51
N GLN A 288 -2.04 -11.97 18.36
CA GLN A 288 -3.23 -12.83 18.52
C GLN A 288 -4.44 -12.06 19.10
N MET A 289 -4.23 -11.16 20.04
CA MET A 289 -5.30 -10.27 20.54
C MET A 289 -5.80 -9.29 19.47
N ARG A 290 -4.99 -8.91 18.49
CA ARG A 290 -5.45 -8.12 17.33
C ARG A 290 -6.30 -8.97 16.37
N ILE A 291 -5.92 -10.22 16.12
CA ILE A 291 -6.72 -11.17 15.32
C ILE A 291 -8.13 -11.29 15.92
N GLN A 292 -8.23 -11.51 17.24
CA GLN A 292 -9.53 -11.61 17.92
C GLN A 292 -10.32 -10.30 17.88
N ARG A 293 -9.66 -9.14 17.98
CA ARG A 293 -10.31 -7.83 17.81
C ARG A 293 -10.89 -7.63 16.41
N TRP A 294 -10.18 -8.07 15.36
CA TRP A 294 -10.70 -8.02 14.00
C TRP A 294 -11.93 -8.91 13.83
N ALA A 295 -11.89 -10.14 14.34
CA ALA A 295 -13.04 -11.03 14.35
C ALA A 295 -14.26 -10.40 15.05
N GLY A 296 -14.06 -9.82 16.24
CA GLY A 296 -15.11 -9.11 16.97
C GLY A 296 -15.68 -7.92 16.19
N LYS A 297 -14.84 -7.15 15.49
CA LYS A 297 -15.28 -6.05 14.62
C LYS A 297 -16.12 -6.57 13.44
N MET A 298 -15.64 -7.60 12.75
CA MET A 298 -16.40 -8.18 11.62
C MET A 298 -17.72 -8.78 12.09
N HIS A 299 -17.76 -9.39 13.28
CA HIS A 299 -18.97 -9.93 13.88
C HIS A 299 -20.00 -8.84 14.18
N ALA A 300 -19.56 -7.69 14.71
CA ALA A 300 -20.42 -6.52 14.91
C ALA A 300 -21.03 -6.03 13.59
N ASP A 301 -20.29 -6.17 12.48
CA ASP A 301 -20.71 -5.78 11.12
C ASP A 301 -21.26 -6.97 10.29
N SER A 302 -21.70 -8.06 10.94
CA SER A 302 -22.04 -9.33 10.27
C SER A 302 -23.09 -9.19 9.16
N ALA A 303 -24.13 -8.37 9.35
CA ALA A 303 -25.15 -8.13 8.34
C ALA A 303 -24.58 -7.44 7.08
N ALA A 304 -23.67 -6.49 7.26
CA ALA A 304 -23.01 -5.81 6.14
C ALA A 304 -22.10 -6.77 5.36
N TRP A 305 -21.39 -7.67 6.06
CA TRP A 305 -20.59 -8.71 5.43
C TRP A 305 -21.43 -9.74 4.68
N ALA A 306 -22.55 -10.20 5.24
CA ALA A 306 -23.47 -11.11 4.56
C ALA A 306 -23.99 -10.49 3.25
N HIS A 307 -24.38 -9.21 3.27
CA HIS A 307 -24.78 -8.49 2.07
C HIS A 307 -23.64 -8.37 1.05
N ARG A 308 -22.42 -8.04 1.52
CA ARG A 308 -21.24 -7.92 0.65
C ARG A 308 -20.92 -9.25 -0.05
N PHE A 309 -20.97 -10.37 0.66
CA PHE A 309 -20.74 -11.69 0.08
C PHE A 309 -21.87 -12.10 -0.86
N ALA A 310 -23.13 -11.89 -0.51
CA ALA A 310 -24.25 -12.12 -1.42
C ALA A 310 -24.15 -11.30 -2.73
N SER A 311 -23.61 -10.07 -2.66
CA SER A 311 -23.32 -9.27 -3.85
C SER A 311 -22.22 -9.90 -4.71
N ILE A 312 -21.14 -10.42 -4.10
CA ILE A 312 -20.11 -11.19 -4.81
C ILE A 312 -20.76 -12.42 -5.47
N ASP A 313 -21.60 -13.15 -4.77
CA ASP A 313 -22.27 -14.35 -5.28
C ASP A 313 -23.08 -14.04 -6.52
N SER A 314 -23.96 -13.03 -6.41
CA SER A 314 -24.82 -12.61 -7.53
C SER A 314 -24.03 -12.23 -8.78
N ALA A 315 -22.85 -11.62 -8.61
CA ALA A 315 -22.00 -11.18 -9.71
C ALA A 315 -21.13 -12.29 -10.30
N ARG A 316 -20.78 -13.33 -9.52
CA ARG A 316 -19.73 -14.29 -9.88
C ARG A 316 -20.24 -15.71 -10.08
N VAL A 317 -21.28 -16.12 -9.36
CA VAL A 317 -21.87 -17.46 -9.46
C VAL A 317 -22.33 -17.81 -10.88
N PRO A 318 -23.02 -16.92 -11.62
CA PRO A 318 -23.43 -17.25 -13.00
C PRO A 318 -22.25 -17.56 -13.93
N VAL A 319 -21.11 -16.90 -13.72
CA VAL A 319 -19.87 -17.13 -14.48
C VAL A 319 -19.23 -18.47 -14.09
N LEU A 320 -19.15 -18.75 -12.78
CA LEU A 320 -18.52 -19.95 -12.22
C LEU A 320 -19.37 -21.22 -12.38
N ALA A 321 -20.69 -21.07 -12.52
CA ALA A 321 -21.61 -22.18 -12.73
C ALA A 321 -21.31 -22.92 -14.03
N ASN A 322 -20.77 -22.24 -15.06
CA ASN A 322 -20.33 -22.84 -16.32
C ASN A 322 -21.36 -23.82 -16.92
N GLY A 323 -22.62 -23.38 -17.03
CA GLY A 323 -23.75 -24.17 -17.55
C GLY A 323 -24.38 -25.16 -16.56
N ARG A 324 -23.96 -25.21 -15.29
CA ARG A 324 -24.62 -26.01 -14.24
C ARG A 324 -25.96 -25.41 -13.82
N ASN A 325 -26.80 -26.22 -13.18
CA ASN A 325 -28.08 -25.75 -12.63
C ASN A 325 -27.84 -24.81 -11.44
N ILE A 326 -28.36 -23.59 -11.53
CA ILE A 326 -28.12 -22.54 -10.54
C ILE A 326 -28.68 -22.86 -9.17
N GLY A 327 -29.78 -23.60 -9.06
CA GLY A 327 -30.37 -23.93 -7.76
C GLY A 327 -29.42 -24.74 -6.87
N LEU A 328 -28.74 -25.75 -7.43
CA LEU A 328 -27.75 -26.53 -6.69
C LEU A 328 -26.48 -25.72 -6.42
N VAL A 329 -26.04 -24.95 -7.42
CA VAL A 329 -24.85 -24.10 -7.27
C VAL A 329 -25.08 -23.07 -6.16
N GLN A 330 -26.23 -22.41 -6.13
CA GLN A 330 -26.58 -21.42 -5.12
C GLN A 330 -26.60 -22.04 -3.72
N ALA A 331 -27.18 -23.23 -3.56
CA ALA A 331 -27.14 -23.93 -2.28
C ALA A 331 -25.71 -24.26 -1.82
N ALA A 332 -24.83 -24.64 -2.75
CA ALA A 332 -23.42 -24.89 -2.45
C ALA A 332 -22.68 -23.61 -2.04
N VAL A 333 -22.98 -22.50 -2.72
CA VAL A 333 -22.43 -21.18 -2.45
C VAL A 333 -22.89 -20.65 -1.10
N ASP A 334 -24.18 -20.77 -0.79
CA ASP A 334 -24.75 -20.36 0.49
C ASP A 334 -24.09 -21.13 1.64
N HIS A 335 -23.89 -22.45 1.49
CA HIS A 335 -23.18 -23.26 2.48
C HIS A 335 -21.72 -22.84 2.68
N SER A 336 -20.97 -22.62 1.59
CA SER A 336 -19.58 -22.15 1.65
C SER A 336 -19.49 -20.75 2.28
N ARG A 337 -20.40 -19.84 1.93
CA ARG A 337 -20.48 -18.50 2.53
C ARG A 337 -20.74 -18.57 4.04
N ASP A 338 -21.67 -19.42 4.48
CA ASP A 338 -21.98 -19.59 5.89
C ASP A 338 -20.79 -20.17 6.67
N GLN A 339 -20.10 -21.18 6.12
CA GLN A 339 -18.87 -21.72 6.71
C GLN A 339 -17.76 -20.66 6.78
N PHE A 340 -17.57 -19.88 5.71
CA PHE A 340 -16.59 -18.81 5.67
C PHE A 340 -16.89 -17.74 6.73
N MET A 341 -18.15 -17.34 6.88
CA MET A 341 -18.60 -16.39 7.90
C MET A 341 -18.35 -16.93 9.32
N GLN A 342 -18.62 -18.21 9.57
CA GLN A 342 -18.33 -18.83 10.86
C GLN A 342 -16.83 -18.76 11.20
N ARG A 343 -15.95 -19.09 10.25
CA ARG A 343 -14.49 -18.98 10.43
C ARG A 343 -14.04 -17.53 10.64
N MET A 344 -14.68 -16.58 9.97
CA MET A 344 -14.39 -15.15 10.10
C MET A 344 -14.72 -14.60 11.49
N PHE A 345 -15.83 -15.05 12.10
CA PHE A 345 -16.25 -14.58 13.43
C PHE A 345 -15.58 -15.34 14.57
N HIS A 346 -15.14 -16.57 14.33
CA HIS A 346 -14.56 -17.43 15.34
C HIS A 346 -13.22 -18.01 14.88
N PRO A 347 -12.20 -17.16 14.60
CA PRO A 347 -10.90 -17.67 14.19
C PRO A 347 -10.26 -18.45 15.34
N ALA A 348 -9.56 -19.53 15.00
CA ALA A 348 -8.81 -20.37 15.93
C ALA A 348 -7.30 -20.14 15.80
N PRO A 349 -6.76 -18.97 16.21
CA PRO A 349 -5.33 -18.65 16.01
C PRO A 349 -4.41 -19.67 16.68
N GLU A 350 -4.79 -20.25 17.82
CA GLU A 350 -3.97 -21.28 18.47
C GLU A 350 -3.80 -22.55 17.63
N ALA A 351 -4.81 -22.92 16.84
CA ALA A 351 -4.75 -24.09 15.97
C ALA A 351 -3.81 -23.88 14.75
N PHE A 352 -3.64 -22.64 14.31
CA PHE A 352 -2.88 -22.29 13.11
C PHE A 352 -1.50 -21.69 13.41
N ILE A 353 -1.42 -20.79 14.37
CA ILE A 353 -0.22 -20.03 14.75
C ILE A 353 0.50 -20.69 15.93
N GLY A 354 -0.24 -21.39 16.80
CA GLY A 354 0.27 -21.95 18.05
C GLY A 354 -0.03 -21.08 19.27
N LYS A 355 0.40 -21.56 20.45
CA LYS A 355 0.15 -20.86 21.72
C LYS A 355 0.89 -19.51 21.74
N PRO A 356 0.24 -18.44 22.23
CA PRO A 356 0.86 -17.14 22.27
C PRO A 356 2.08 -17.14 23.21
N VAL A 357 3.18 -16.58 22.73
CA VAL A 357 4.39 -16.31 23.51
C VAL A 357 4.34 -14.86 23.95
N GLN A 358 4.69 -14.61 25.21
CA GLN A 358 4.86 -13.25 25.69
C GLN A 358 6.05 -12.64 24.95
N ALA A 359 5.80 -11.58 24.17
CA ALA A 359 6.89 -10.83 23.56
C ALA A 359 7.85 -10.38 24.66
N ALA A 360 9.16 -10.46 24.39
CA ALA A 360 10.15 -9.87 25.28
C ALA A 360 9.68 -8.44 25.59
N PRO A 361 9.59 -8.05 26.88
CA PRO A 361 9.13 -6.71 27.22
C PRO A 361 10.02 -5.73 26.46
N SER A 362 9.43 -4.95 25.55
CA SER A 362 10.16 -3.86 24.91
C SER A 362 10.60 -2.95 26.06
N GLU A 363 11.89 -2.94 26.35
CA GLU A 363 12.46 -2.16 27.43
C GLU A 363 12.01 -0.72 27.23
N LYS A 364 11.09 -0.24 28.07
CA LYS A 364 10.68 1.15 28.01
C LYS A 364 11.94 1.95 28.29
N ALA A 365 12.46 2.63 27.28
CA ALA A 365 13.63 3.47 27.43
C ALA A 365 13.43 4.36 28.67
N ALA A 366 14.34 4.23 29.63
CA ALA A 366 14.31 5.06 30.82
C ALA A 366 14.39 6.53 30.39
N LEU A 367 13.59 7.39 31.02
CA LEU A 367 13.70 8.82 30.77
C LEU A 367 15.09 9.29 31.21
N ASP A 368 15.76 10.05 30.34
CA ASP A 368 17.07 10.61 30.65
C ASP A 368 17.03 11.41 31.98
N PRO A 369 18.00 11.23 32.90
CA PRO A 369 18.04 11.96 34.16
C PRO A 369 18.01 13.48 34.00
N TRP A 370 18.65 14.03 32.96
CA TRP A 370 18.65 15.46 32.64
C TRP A 370 17.24 15.96 32.28
N LEU A 371 16.43 15.12 31.63
CA LEU A 371 15.04 15.45 31.28
C LEU A 371 14.09 15.41 32.48
N ALA A 372 14.39 14.60 33.50
CA ALA A 372 13.51 14.38 34.65
C ALA A 372 13.15 15.68 35.39
N GLN A 373 14.05 16.67 35.43
CA GLN A 373 13.82 17.96 36.08
C GLN A 373 12.79 18.85 35.35
N PHE A 374 12.52 18.60 34.06
CA PHE A 374 11.56 19.38 33.27
C PHE A 374 10.16 18.77 33.26
N ARG A 375 9.95 17.70 34.03
CA ARG A 375 8.66 17.02 34.10
C ARG A 375 7.63 17.91 34.79
N SER A 376 6.57 18.26 34.06
CA SER A 376 5.45 19.07 34.56
C SER A 376 4.19 18.25 34.83
N GLY A 377 4.23 16.94 34.59
CA GLY A 377 3.11 15.99 34.74
C GLY A 377 3.54 14.55 34.44
N SER A 378 2.61 13.60 34.39
CA SER A 378 2.96 12.20 34.09
C SER A 378 3.50 12.01 32.67
N ASP A 379 3.13 12.91 31.76
CA ASP A 379 3.22 12.77 30.30
C ASP A 379 3.80 14.00 29.60
N THR A 380 4.33 14.99 30.33
CA THR A 380 4.77 16.26 29.73
C THR A 380 6.09 16.75 30.28
N LEU A 381 7.02 17.07 29.38
CA LEU A 381 8.24 17.83 29.63
C LEU A 381 8.01 19.28 29.21
N ARG A 382 8.21 20.22 30.14
CA ARG A 382 7.96 21.65 29.91
C ARG A 382 9.23 22.45 30.15
N PHE A 383 9.71 23.08 29.09
CA PHE A 383 10.82 24.02 29.12
C PHE A 383 10.25 25.43 29.18
N VAL A 384 10.47 26.12 30.30
CA VAL A 384 10.07 27.52 30.48
C VAL A 384 11.08 28.45 29.82
N ARG A 385 10.90 29.77 29.97
CA ARG A 385 11.88 30.75 29.50
C ARG A 385 13.24 30.49 30.16
N GLY A 386 14.28 30.29 29.37
CA GLY A 386 15.61 29.96 29.87
C GLY A 386 16.57 29.60 28.75
N LYS A 387 17.86 29.51 29.09
CA LYS A 387 18.91 28.96 28.23
C LYS A 387 19.16 27.51 28.68
N TYR A 388 19.09 26.58 27.74
CA TYR A 388 19.32 25.15 27.96
C TYR A 388 20.40 24.70 26.99
N ASP A 389 21.52 24.25 27.55
CA ASP A 389 22.63 23.70 26.79
C ASP A 389 22.48 22.17 26.80
N ILE A 390 22.41 21.57 25.60
CA ILE A 390 22.14 20.14 25.37
C ILE A 390 23.39 19.55 24.70
N ASP A 391 24.13 18.72 25.43
CA ASP A 391 25.46 18.23 25.05
C ASP A 391 25.52 16.73 24.75
N HIS A 392 24.38 16.04 24.78
CA HIS A 392 24.23 14.63 24.44
C HIS A 392 22.87 14.34 23.81
N ASP A 393 22.77 13.22 23.11
CA ASP A 393 21.53 12.81 22.45
C ASP A 393 20.41 12.59 23.47
N LEU A 394 19.22 13.11 23.15
CA LEU A 394 18.04 12.98 24.00
C LEU A 394 16.99 12.11 23.31
N VAL A 395 16.49 11.10 24.02
CA VAL A 395 15.37 10.26 23.56
C VAL A 395 14.18 10.45 24.52
N ILE A 396 13.13 11.09 24.03
CA ILE A 396 11.88 11.29 24.77
C ILE A 396 10.96 10.10 24.46
N PRO A 397 10.57 9.29 25.46
CA PRO A 397 9.82 8.05 25.24
C PRO A 397 8.38 8.30 24.79
N ALA A 398 7.76 7.25 24.24
CA ALA A 398 6.38 7.31 23.79
C ALA A 398 5.41 7.66 24.93
N GLY A 399 4.42 8.50 24.62
CA GLY A 399 3.44 8.99 25.59
C GLY A 399 3.92 10.20 26.41
N MET A 400 5.09 10.77 26.09
CA MET A 400 5.57 12.00 26.71
C MET A 400 5.69 13.13 25.68
N GLY A 401 4.96 14.22 25.89
CA GLY A 401 5.02 15.42 25.07
C GLY A 401 6.11 16.41 25.52
N VAL A 402 6.64 17.18 24.58
CA VAL A 402 7.62 18.25 24.81
C VAL A 402 6.97 19.60 24.52
N VAL A 403 7.06 20.53 25.47
CA VAL A 403 6.54 21.89 25.35
C VAL A 403 7.66 22.91 25.59
N LEU A 404 7.97 23.71 24.56
CA LEU A 404 8.86 24.87 24.63
C LEU A 404 8.01 26.12 24.78
N GLU A 405 8.11 26.79 25.91
CA GLU A 405 7.39 28.04 26.14
C GLU A 405 8.13 29.22 25.49
N LYS A 406 7.42 30.35 25.34
CA LYS A 406 7.99 31.57 24.78
C LYS A 406 9.30 31.98 25.47
N GLY A 407 10.33 32.30 24.68
CA GLY A 407 11.65 32.69 25.18
C GLY A 407 12.55 31.54 25.64
N THR A 408 12.14 30.27 25.46
CA THR A 408 13.05 29.12 25.58
C THR A 408 14.14 29.18 24.53
N ARG A 409 15.38 28.85 24.92
CA ARG A 409 16.55 28.79 24.05
C ARG A 409 17.26 27.47 24.22
N TRP A 410 17.17 26.60 23.23
CA TRP A 410 17.99 25.39 23.15
C TRP A 410 19.26 25.70 22.37
N ASN A 411 20.42 25.50 22.98
CA ASN A 411 21.70 25.45 22.28
C ASN A 411 22.18 24.01 22.31
N ILE A 412 22.33 23.42 21.14
CA ILE A 412 22.60 22.00 20.98
C ILE A 412 24.04 21.83 20.51
N ALA A 413 24.81 20.98 21.17
CA ALA A 413 26.20 20.73 20.81
C ALA A 413 26.31 20.07 19.42
N ALA A 414 27.50 20.16 18.81
CA ALA A 414 27.74 19.59 17.49
C ALA A 414 27.43 18.08 17.42
N GLY A 415 26.69 17.67 16.40
CA GLY A 415 26.28 16.27 16.19
C GLY A 415 25.17 15.74 17.11
N VAL A 416 24.81 16.47 18.18
CA VAL A 416 23.78 16.04 19.13
C VAL A 416 22.39 16.14 18.52
N SER A 417 21.55 15.15 18.80
CA SER A 417 20.20 15.03 18.26
C SER A 417 19.15 14.80 19.34
N ILE A 418 17.90 15.10 19.00
CA ILE A 418 16.76 14.97 19.91
C ILE A 418 15.67 14.15 19.20
N THR A 419 15.34 12.99 19.75
CA THR A 419 14.28 12.10 19.24
C THR A 419 13.07 12.12 20.15
N ILE A 420 11.91 12.47 19.62
CA ILE A 420 10.65 12.63 20.37
C ILE A 420 9.64 11.59 19.88
N HIS A 421 9.24 10.65 20.74
CA HIS A 421 8.18 9.66 20.45
C HIS A 421 6.78 10.13 20.91
N GLY A 422 6.57 11.44 21.07
CA GLY A 422 5.34 12.05 21.56
C GLY A 422 5.04 13.40 20.90
N GLU A 423 4.13 14.18 21.49
CA GLU A 423 3.77 15.49 20.96
C GLU A 423 4.93 16.49 21.08
N PHE A 424 5.06 17.43 20.13
CA PHE A 424 6.08 18.49 20.18
C PHE A 424 5.46 19.85 19.93
N HIS A 425 5.46 20.70 20.96
CA HIS A 425 4.86 22.02 20.93
C HIS A 425 5.90 23.10 21.21
N ALA A 426 5.96 24.12 20.36
CA ALA A 426 6.72 25.34 20.60
C ALA A 426 5.78 26.55 20.54
N ARG A 427 5.73 27.31 21.65
CA ARG A 427 4.76 28.39 21.89
C ARG A 427 5.42 29.76 21.84
N GLY A 428 6.28 29.96 20.85
CA GLY A 428 6.94 31.24 20.59
C GLY A 428 5.97 32.32 20.12
N THR A 429 6.44 33.55 20.22
CA THR A 429 5.78 34.75 19.70
C THR A 429 6.80 35.60 18.95
N GLU A 430 6.37 36.57 18.18
CA GLU A 430 7.29 37.49 17.48
C GLU A 430 8.20 38.25 18.46
N LEU A 431 7.65 38.70 19.59
CA LEU A 431 8.39 39.40 20.66
C LEU A 431 9.26 38.47 21.50
N ASN A 432 8.78 37.26 21.77
CA ASN A 432 9.48 36.26 22.58
C ASN A 432 9.48 34.92 21.83
N PRO A 433 10.34 34.77 20.81
CA PRO A 433 10.40 33.55 20.02
C PRO A 433 11.05 32.42 20.83
N VAL A 434 10.84 31.19 20.37
CA VAL A 434 11.61 30.02 20.81
C VAL A 434 12.84 29.92 19.90
N PHE A 435 14.03 29.81 20.48
CA PHE A 435 15.27 29.68 19.73
C PHE A 435 15.81 28.25 19.84
N ILE A 436 16.20 27.69 18.70
CA ILE A 436 16.89 26.41 18.62
C ILE A 436 18.09 26.60 17.69
N ARG A 437 19.31 26.43 18.20
CA ARG A 437 20.53 26.75 17.46
C ARG A 437 21.69 25.86 17.90
N PRO A 438 22.77 25.76 17.11
CA PRO A 438 24.01 25.16 17.57
C PRO A 438 24.58 25.93 18.77
N MET A 439 25.38 25.24 19.57
CA MET A 439 26.19 25.88 20.61
C MET A 439 27.22 26.83 19.98
N GLU A 440 27.52 27.92 20.66
CA GLU A 440 28.38 28.98 20.11
C GLU A 440 29.81 28.50 19.88
N GLY A 441 30.35 28.73 18.68
CA GLY A 441 31.69 28.27 18.30
C GLY A 441 31.76 26.80 17.88
N GLU A 442 30.64 26.08 17.85
CA GLU A 442 30.58 24.68 17.44
C GLU A 442 30.05 24.47 16.01
N GLY A 443 30.13 23.23 15.54
CA GLY A 443 29.54 22.78 14.28
C GLY A 443 28.01 22.64 14.35
N PRO A 444 27.37 22.16 13.26
CA PRO A 444 25.94 21.92 13.26
C PRO A 444 25.56 20.84 14.27
N TYR A 445 24.42 21.01 14.95
CA TYR A 445 23.83 19.89 15.68
C TYR A 445 23.26 18.86 14.70
N GLY A 446 22.87 17.70 15.21
CA GLY A 446 22.22 16.64 14.46
C GLY A 446 20.80 17.04 14.01
N SER A 447 19.80 16.23 14.37
CA SER A 447 18.40 16.49 14.02
C SER A 447 17.50 16.55 15.25
N ILE A 448 16.39 17.28 15.14
CA ILE A 448 15.23 17.09 16.02
C ILE A 448 14.19 16.29 15.25
N THR A 449 14.04 15.01 15.63
CA THR A 449 13.11 14.09 14.98
C THR A 449 11.90 13.80 15.87
N VAL A 450 10.69 13.94 15.33
CA VAL A 450 9.46 13.49 15.98
C VAL A 450 8.92 12.25 15.26
N LEU A 451 8.82 11.15 16.00
CA LEU A 451 8.32 9.86 15.53
C LEU A 451 6.90 9.66 16.07
N GLY A 452 5.93 9.93 15.22
CA GLY A 452 4.52 9.85 15.54
C GLY A 452 3.86 8.52 15.19
N GLY A 453 2.58 8.41 15.56
CA GLY A 453 1.71 7.25 15.28
C GLY A 453 0.51 7.58 14.38
N GLY A 454 0.59 8.65 13.60
CA GLY A 454 -0.47 9.17 12.73
C GLY A 454 -1.37 10.23 13.39
N ALA A 455 -1.50 10.19 14.72
CA ALA A 455 -2.26 11.17 15.51
C ALA A 455 -1.38 12.11 16.36
N THR A 456 -0.06 11.96 16.28
CA THR A 456 0.88 12.75 17.06
C THR A 456 0.88 14.20 16.57
N ARG A 457 0.50 15.12 17.46
CA ARG A 457 0.43 16.54 17.12
C ARG A 457 1.76 17.23 17.32
N VAL A 458 2.14 18.02 16.34
CA VAL A 458 3.28 18.92 16.36
C VAL A 458 2.77 20.32 16.05
N ARG A 459 3.01 21.27 16.97
CA ARG A 459 2.52 22.64 16.88
C ARG A 459 3.66 23.60 17.17
N LEU A 460 4.25 24.14 16.10
CA LEU A 460 5.41 25.03 16.16
C LEU A 460 4.96 26.43 15.79
N ARG A 461 5.02 27.36 16.74
CA ARG A 461 4.68 28.74 16.52
C ARG A 461 5.80 29.64 16.98
N GLY A 462 6.15 30.66 16.19
CA GLY A 462 7.14 31.66 16.59
C GLY A 462 8.52 31.05 16.88
N ILE A 463 8.90 30.00 16.15
CA ILE A 463 10.23 29.40 16.31
C ILE A 463 11.25 30.12 15.41
N ARG A 464 12.48 30.21 15.90
CA ARG A 464 13.66 30.62 15.14
C ARG A 464 14.68 29.51 15.28
N ILE A 465 14.80 28.68 14.24
CA ILE A 465 15.64 27.49 14.25
C ILE A 465 16.67 27.55 13.12
N SER A 466 17.91 27.19 13.44
CA SER A 466 18.99 27.14 12.47
C SER A 466 20.11 26.18 12.84
N GLY A 467 20.97 25.84 11.87
CA GLY A 467 22.26 25.16 12.11
C GLY A 467 22.17 23.68 12.48
N GLY A 468 21.06 23.01 12.16
CA GLY A 468 20.97 21.55 12.26
C GLY A 468 21.23 20.83 10.94
N THR A 469 21.41 19.52 11.03
CA THR A 469 21.72 18.63 9.92
C THR A 469 20.80 17.39 9.91
N GLU A 470 21.17 16.37 9.15
CA GLU A 470 20.53 15.06 9.15
C GLU A 470 20.95 14.18 10.34
N GLN A 471 20.17 13.13 10.59
CA GLN A 471 20.51 12.08 11.57
C GLN A 471 20.16 10.69 11.04
N TRP A 472 20.85 9.66 11.52
CA TRP A 472 20.45 8.27 11.37
C TRP A 472 19.89 7.74 12.70
N ILE A 473 18.62 7.31 12.71
CA ILE A 473 17.97 6.75 13.90
C ILE A 473 17.51 5.34 13.59
N GLY A 474 18.07 4.34 14.28
CA GLY A 474 17.70 2.94 14.08
C GLY A 474 17.95 2.44 12.65
N GLY A 475 19.00 2.94 12.00
CA GLY A 475 19.31 2.63 10.59
C GLY A 475 18.49 3.41 9.56
N LEU A 476 17.55 4.27 9.99
CA LEU A 476 16.73 5.08 9.10
C LEU A 476 17.27 6.50 8.98
N HIS A 477 17.35 6.99 7.75
CA HIS A 477 17.80 8.34 7.45
C HIS A 477 16.72 9.39 7.74
N ARG A 478 17.08 10.42 8.49
CA ARG A 478 16.25 11.58 8.81
C ARG A 478 16.90 12.83 8.21
N PRO A 479 16.54 13.19 6.96
CA PRO A 479 17.28 14.19 6.18
C PRO A 479 17.07 15.64 6.65
N GLY A 480 16.09 15.89 7.53
CA GLY A 480 15.74 17.23 7.96
C GLY A 480 16.41 17.63 9.28
N MET A 481 16.80 18.91 9.40
CA MET A 481 17.09 19.54 10.70
C MET A 481 15.90 19.37 11.66
N LEU A 482 14.68 19.52 11.14
CA LEU A 482 13.46 19.00 11.75
C LEU A 482 12.95 17.83 10.89
N SER A 483 12.73 16.67 11.49
CA SER A 483 12.19 15.50 10.78
C SER A 483 10.91 15.01 11.44
N PHE A 484 9.81 14.91 10.69
CA PHE A 484 8.50 14.48 11.18
C PHE A 484 8.05 13.21 10.47
N VAL A 485 7.73 12.17 11.22
CA VAL A 485 7.23 10.90 10.67
C VAL A 485 5.87 10.60 11.27
N LEU A 486 4.84 10.36 10.47
CA LEU A 486 3.50 10.00 10.99
C LEU A 486 2.96 11.03 11.99
N CYS A 487 3.11 12.31 11.66
CA CYS A 487 2.67 13.44 12.49
C CYS A 487 1.62 14.31 11.79
N ASP A 488 0.82 14.99 12.60
CA ASP A 488 0.04 16.18 12.21
C ASP A 488 0.85 17.41 12.63
N VAL A 489 1.43 18.10 11.65
CA VAL A 489 2.37 19.20 11.83
C VAL A 489 1.73 20.52 11.45
N GLN A 490 1.78 21.49 12.36
CA GLN A 490 1.47 22.88 12.08
C GLN A 490 2.67 23.75 12.42
N VAL A 491 3.13 24.54 11.45
CA VAL A 491 4.19 25.54 11.61
C VAL A 491 3.62 26.91 11.26
N ASP A 492 3.66 27.83 12.20
CA ASP A 492 3.09 29.18 12.06
C ASP A 492 4.11 30.25 12.48
N LYS A 493 4.21 31.35 11.70
CA LYS A 493 4.99 32.54 12.07
C LYS A 493 6.42 32.24 12.49
N SER A 494 7.09 31.38 11.73
CA SER A 494 8.39 30.82 12.10
C SER A 494 9.47 31.16 11.08
N SER A 495 10.73 31.19 11.54
CA SER A 495 11.91 31.41 10.71
C SER A 495 12.80 30.18 10.81
N ILE A 496 13.10 29.57 9.68
CA ILE A 496 13.78 28.29 9.60
C ILE A 496 14.88 28.45 8.55
N GLY A 497 16.12 28.16 8.91
CA GLY A 497 17.19 28.38 7.94
C GLY A 497 18.53 27.83 8.30
N SER A 498 19.50 28.02 7.40
CA SER A 498 20.89 27.61 7.58
C SER A 498 21.02 26.13 7.96
N SER A 499 20.19 25.25 7.39
CA SER A 499 20.32 23.80 7.60
C SER A 499 21.46 23.26 6.73
N THR A 500 22.35 22.47 7.31
CA THR A 500 23.50 21.90 6.61
C THR A 500 23.22 20.51 6.00
N GLY A 501 22.12 19.89 6.40
CA GLY A 501 21.64 18.60 5.90
C GLY A 501 20.82 18.72 4.60
N PRO A 502 20.29 17.59 4.11
CA PRO A 502 19.49 17.54 2.89
C PRO A 502 18.16 18.31 2.96
N ALA A 503 17.62 18.57 4.14
CA ALA A 503 16.44 19.42 4.29
C ALA A 503 16.47 20.29 5.55
N SER A 504 15.77 21.44 5.52
CA SER A 504 15.46 22.17 6.76
C SER A 504 14.32 21.50 7.51
N ILE A 505 13.25 21.13 6.80
CA ILE A 505 12.20 20.26 7.31
C ILE A 505 12.04 19.06 6.38
N SER A 506 12.06 17.87 6.95
CA SER A 506 11.61 16.65 6.31
C SER A 506 10.30 16.18 6.94
N MET A 507 9.34 15.79 6.12
CA MET A 507 8.11 15.18 6.58
C MET A 507 7.79 13.93 5.77
N GLN A 508 7.54 12.84 6.47
CA GLN A 508 7.28 11.53 5.88
C GLN A 508 5.96 10.99 6.42
N ARG A 509 4.97 10.81 5.53
CA ARG A 509 3.63 10.29 5.83
C ARG A 509 2.92 11.02 6.96
N GLY A 510 2.17 12.06 6.66
CA GLY A 510 1.41 12.79 7.69
C GLY A 510 0.61 13.96 7.12
N THR A 511 0.11 14.82 8.00
CA THR A 511 -0.54 16.07 7.59
C THR A 511 0.28 17.29 7.97
N ALA A 512 0.37 18.27 7.08
CA ALA A 512 1.23 19.43 7.24
C ALA A 512 0.49 20.73 6.96
N ARG A 513 0.69 21.74 7.80
CA ARG A 513 0.26 23.11 7.55
C ARG A 513 1.37 24.08 7.88
N PHE A 514 1.87 24.79 6.87
CA PHE A 514 2.84 25.85 7.00
C PHE A 514 2.17 27.18 6.67
N THR A 515 2.17 28.11 7.62
CA THR A 515 1.56 29.43 7.44
C THR A 515 2.51 30.55 7.86
N ASP A 516 2.54 31.62 7.07
CA ASP A 516 3.17 32.89 7.44
C ASP A 516 4.63 32.70 7.93
N SER A 517 5.37 31.78 7.30
CA SER A 517 6.71 31.36 7.74
C SER A 517 7.76 31.59 6.67
N TYR A 518 9.03 31.67 7.08
CA TYR A 518 10.15 32.02 6.21
C TYR A 518 11.24 30.96 6.26
N PHE A 519 11.71 30.56 5.07
CA PHE A 519 12.75 29.57 4.86
C PHE A 519 13.95 30.19 4.14
N ILE A 520 15.14 30.14 4.74
CA ILE A 520 16.31 30.87 4.26
C ILE A 520 17.57 29.99 4.34
N GLY A 521 18.37 29.96 3.26
CA GLY A 521 19.71 29.39 3.32
C GLY A 521 19.75 27.90 3.64
N SER A 522 18.75 27.13 3.22
CA SER A 522 18.80 25.68 3.24
C SER A 522 19.90 25.20 2.29
N ARG A 523 20.69 24.20 2.66
CA ARG A 523 21.70 23.64 1.74
C ARG A 523 21.07 22.93 0.54
N ASN A 524 20.01 22.15 0.76
CA ASN A 524 19.40 21.28 -0.24
C ASN A 524 17.88 21.45 -0.37
N ALA A 525 17.00 21.06 0.55
CA ALA A 525 15.57 21.37 0.41
C ALA A 525 15.10 22.24 1.58
N ALA A 526 14.33 23.29 1.36
CA ALA A 526 13.70 23.96 2.50
C ALA A 526 12.61 23.04 3.10
N LEU A 527 11.75 22.47 2.26
CA LEU A 527 10.78 21.45 2.63
C LEU A 527 10.97 20.19 1.77
N LEU A 528 11.19 19.05 2.41
CA LEU A 528 11.15 17.73 1.78
C LEU A 528 9.93 16.97 2.28
N LEU A 529 9.01 16.63 1.38
CA LEU A 529 7.71 16.04 1.70
C LEU A 529 7.58 14.69 0.97
N VAL A 530 7.47 13.60 1.73
CA VAL A 530 7.35 12.23 1.19
C VAL A 530 6.04 11.63 1.69
N GLU A 531 5.12 11.33 0.78
CA GLU A 531 3.78 10.83 1.08
C GLU A 531 3.01 11.67 2.11
N ALA A 532 3.24 12.98 2.09
CA ALA A 532 2.57 13.92 2.97
C ALA A 532 1.30 14.48 2.32
N LYS A 533 0.38 14.93 3.16
CA LYS A 533 -0.75 15.77 2.73
C LYS A 533 -0.59 17.13 3.40
N GLY A 534 -0.74 18.24 2.68
CA GLY A 534 -0.57 19.52 3.36
C GLY A 534 -0.81 20.78 2.57
N THR A 535 -0.76 21.89 3.31
CA THR A 535 -0.94 23.25 2.79
C THR A 535 0.27 24.11 3.16
N VAL A 536 0.80 24.87 2.20
CA VAL A 536 1.84 25.88 2.40
C VAL A 536 1.26 27.21 1.97
N GLU A 537 1.02 28.12 2.91
CA GLU A 537 0.29 29.36 2.67
C GLU A 537 1.06 30.58 3.15
N ARG A 538 1.20 31.60 2.30
CA ARG A 538 1.84 32.88 2.66
C ARG A 538 3.25 32.72 3.23
N CYS A 539 3.98 31.72 2.75
CA CYS A 539 5.37 31.46 3.13
C CYS A 539 6.36 32.08 2.14
N GLY A 540 7.53 32.47 2.65
CA GLY A 540 8.66 32.95 1.85
C GLY A 540 9.81 31.95 1.82
N PHE A 541 10.39 31.74 0.64
CA PHE A 541 11.52 30.87 0.40
C PHE A 541 12.60 31.66 -0.35
N SER A 542 13.81 31.68 0.20
CA SER A 542 14.93 32.43 -0.37
C SER A 542 16.20 31.60 -0.45
N GLY A 543 16.82 31.57 -1.63
CA GLY A 543 18.18 31.02 -1.82
C GLY A 543 19.27 32.08 -1.60
N GLU A 544 20.50 31.63 -1.28
CA GLU A 544 21.69 32.47 -1.10
C GLU A 544 22.78 32.21 -2.18
N GLY A 545 22.42 32.04 -3.45
CA GLY A 545 23.39 31.98 -4.57
C GLY A 545 23.53 30.64 -5.33
N SER A 546 24.43 30.63 -6.33
CA SER A 546 24.29 30.04 -7.68
C SER A 546 24.40 28.51 -7.86
N SER A 547 24.19 27.71 -6.83
CA SER A 547 23.90 26.27 -6.95
C SER A 547 23.12 25.89 -5.70
N GLY A 548 21.82 26.12 -5.77
CA GLY A 548 21.01 26.33 -4.59
C GLY A 548 20.07 25.17 -4.29
N PRO A 549 19.50 25.19 -3.08
CA PRO A 549 18.51 24.23 -2.65
C PRO A 549 17.27 24.20 -3.58
N ASP A 550 16.43 23.18 -3.46
CA ASP A 550 15.03 23.23 -3.80
C ASP A 550 14.23 23.99 -2.73
N GLY A 551 13.19 24.72 -3.13
CA GLY A 551 12.23 25.30 -2.20
C GLY A 551 11.39 24.22 -1.54
N ILE A 552 10.54 23.57 -2.35
CA ILE A 552 9.75 22.41 -1.91
C ILE A 552 10.07 21.24 -2.85
N SER A 553 10.51 20.12 -2.28
CA SER A 553 10.64 18.85 -2.99
C SER A 553 9.64 17.85 -2.43
N SER A 554 8.82 17.28 -3.31
CA SER A 554 7.65 16.48 -2.96
C SER A 554 7.61 15.18 -3.76
N VAL A 555 7.45 14.05 -3.06
CA VAL A 555 7.30 12.72 -3.68
C VAL A 555 6.07 12.02 -3.12
N GLY A 556 5.19 11.51 -3.99
CA GLY A 556 3.94 10.83 -3.59
C GLY A 556 3.00 11.64 -2.69
N SER A 557 3.10 12.97 -2.69
CA SER A 557 2.39 13.84 -1.75
C SER A 557 1.21 14.58 -2.39
N THR A 558 0.28 15.08 -1.58
CA THR A 558 -0.84 15.93 -2.01
C THR A 558 -0.73 17.31 -1.38
N LEU A 559 -0.47 18.35 -2.17
CA LEU A 559 -0.11 19.68 -1.66
C LEU A 559 -0.93 20.82 -2.26
N LEU A 560 -1.30 21.77 -1.40
CA LEU A 560 -1.76 23.10 -1.81
C LEU A 560 -0.70 24.14 -1.44
N VAL A 561 -0.13 24.80 -2.45
CA VAL A 561 0.82 25.91 -2.26
C VAL A 561 0.13 27.20 -2.69
N ARG A 562 -0.02 28.17 -1.79
CA ARG A 562 -0.83 29.37 -2.06
C ARG A 562 -0.25 30.65 -1.49
N GLY A 563 -0.19 31.69 -2.33
CA GLY A 563 0.25 33.01 -1.87
C GLY A 563 1.70 33.02 -1.41
N CYS A 564 2.53 32.12 -1.94
CA CYS A 564 3.92 31.96 -1.52
C CYS A 564 4.87 32.73 -2.44
N THR A 565 6.06 33.05 -1.90
CA THR A 565 7.14 33.69 -2.66
C THR A 565 8.36 32.79 -2.66
N PHE A 566 8.86 32.48 -3.85
CA PHE A 566 10.09 31.72 -4.09
C PHE A 566 11.05 32.61 -4.87
N ASN A 567 12.15 33.02 -4.23
CA ASN A 567 13.08 33.99 -4.79
C ASN A 567 14.53 33.51 -4.76
N GLY A 568 15.22 33.56 -5.90
CA GLY A 568 16.66 33.31 -5.97
C GLY A 568 17.07 31.88 -5.59
N ILE A 569 16.17 30.91 -5.75
CA ILE A 569 16.42 29.51 -5.42
C ILE A 569 17.25 28.90 -6.55
N GLY A 570 18.49 28.50 -6.28
CA GLY A 570 19.39 28.01 -7.33
C GLY A 570 18.99 26.65 -7.93
N GLY A 571 18.21 25.83 -7.21
CA GLY A 571 17.64 24.57 -7.68
C GLY A 571 16.20 24.74 -8.20
N ASN A 572 15.32 23.81 -7.85
CA ASN A 572 13.90 23.87 -8.17
C ASN A 572 13.14 24.66 -7.10
N ALA A 573 12.43 25.74 -7.46
CA ALA A 573 11.55 26.39 -6.49
C ALA A 573 10.47 25.42 -5.99
N LEU A 574 9.84 24.67 -6.91
CA LEU A 574 8.92 23.59 -6.59
C LEU A 574 9.21 22.35 -7.45
N GLN A 575 9.36 21.19 -6.82
CA GLN A 575 9.53 19.89 -7.46
C GLN A 575 8.49 18.89 -6.96
N PHE A 576 7.81 18.23 -7.90
CA PHE A 576 6.80 17.20 -7.63
C PHE A 576 7.12 15.92 -8.43
N ALA A 577 7.18 14.78 -7.75
CA ALA A 577 7.53 13.49 -8.33
C ALA A 577 6.70 12.33 -7.72
N GLY A 578 6.89 11.12 -8.24
CA GLY A 578 6.31 9.87 -7.73
C GLY A 578 4.79 9.91 -7.51
N GLY A 579 4.03 10.35 -8.52
CA GLY A 579 2.56 10.44 -8.43
C GLY A 579 2.02 11.58 -7.55
N SER A 580 2.86 12.56 -7.19
CA SER A 580 2.42 13.72 -6.41
C SER A 580 1.27 14.48 -7.10
N LYS A 581 0.32 14.99 -6.30
CA LYS A 581 -0.76 15.87 -6.77
C LYS A 581 -0.59 17.23 -6.13
N ALA A 582 -0.54 18.30 -6.91
CA ALA A 582 -0.41 19.63 -6.33
C ALA A 582 -1.22 20.71 -7.05
N LEU A 583 -1.65 21.70 -6.28
CA LEU A 583 -2.16 22.97 -6.77
C LEU A 583 -1.26 24.09 -6.27
N VAL A 584 -0.68 24.85 -7.20
CA VAL A 584 0.13 26.03 -6.93
C VAL A 584 -0.66 27.24 -7.37
N SER A 585 -1.09 28.07 -6.43
CA SER A 585 -2.01 29.19 -6.71
C SER A 585 -1.48 30.53 -6.20
N SER A 586 -1.70 31.59 -6.98
CA SER A 586 -1.42 32.98 -6.57
C SER A 586 -0.02 33.19 -5.98
N SER A 587 0.98 32.49 -6.51
CA SER A 587 2.34 32.47 -5.97
C SER A 587 3.32 33.14 -6.93
N THR A 588 4.40 33.68 -6.38
CA THR A 588 5.47 34.35 -7.13
C THR A 588 6.72 33.49 -7.13
N LEU A 589 7.18 33.10 -8.32
CA LEU A 589 8.38 32.31 -8.54
C LEU A 589 9.36 33.12 -9.39
N ALA A 590 10.34 33.74 -8.74
CA ALA A 590 11.25 34.69 -9.37
C ALA A 590 12.73 34.33 -9.22
N GLY A 591 13.50 34.45 -10.31
CA GLY A 591 14.97 34.33 -10.26
C GLY A 591 15.49 32.96 -9.85
N ASN A 592 14.72 31.89 -10.07
CA ASN A 592 15.10 30.53 -9.67
C ASN A 592 15.81 29.79 -10.81
N GLY A 593 16.49 28.69 -10.47
CA GLY A 593 17.02 27.73 -11.46
C GLY A 593 15.88 27.16 -12.30
N ILE A 594 15.01 26.37 -11.66
CA ILE A 594 13.76 25.90 -12.26
C ILE A 594 12.60 26.38 -11.39
N ALA A 595 11.60 27.04 -11.96
CA ALA A 595 10.46 27.50 -11.16
C ALA A 595 9.56 26.31 -10.76
N LEU A 596 9.22 25.45 -11.73
CA LEU A 596 8.34 24.31 -11.53
C LEU A 596 8.89 23.07 -12.23
N GLN A 597 9.04 21.97 -11.49
CA GLN A 597 9.39 20.66 -12.02
C GLN A 597 8.32 19.62 -11.66
N ALA A 598 7.86 18.88 -12.66
CA ALA A 598 6.96 17.73 -12.49
C ALA A 598 7.54 16.50 -13.19
N THR A 599 7.70 15.40 -12.45
CA THR A 599 8.22 14.13 -12.97
C THR A 599 7.39 12.94 -12.49
N GLU A 600 7.63 11.76 -13.09
CA GLU A 600 7.21 10.46 -12.55
C GLU A 600 5.72 10.41 -12.13
N GLY A 601 4.83 10.69 -13.07
CA GLY A 601 3.38 10.59 -12.83
C GLY A 601 2.77 11.72 -12.00
N ALA A 602 3.53 12.77 -11.69
CA ALA A 602 2.98 13.92 -10.95
C ALA A 602 1.86 14.64 -11.74
N THR A 603 0.82 15.07 -11.04
CA THR A 603 -0.29 15.88 -11.57
C THR A 603 -0.28 17.25 -10.90
N LEU A 604 -0.13 18.31 -11.71
CA LEU A 604 0.04 19.67 -11.22
C LEU A 604 -0.97 20.63 -11.87
N ASP A 605 -1.73 21.33 -11.05
CA ASP A 605 -2.49 22.51 -11.45
C ASP A 605 -1.73 23.77 -10.99
N VAL A 606 -1.52 24.73 -11.89
CA VAL A 606 -0.86 26.00 -11.56
C VAL A 606 -1.78 27.14 -11.95
N ASP A 607 -2.21 27.94 -10.99
CA ASP A 607 -3.24 28.96 -11.17
C ASP A 607 -2.77 30.36 -10.72
N ALA A 608 -2.98 31.37 -11.56
CA ALA A 608 -2.75 32.77 -11.25
C ALA A 608 -1.35 33.07 -10.66
N CYS A 609 -0.33 32.33 -11.07
CA CYS A 609 1.05 32.52 -10.61
C CYS A 609 1.81 33.52 -11.48
N THR A 610 2.78 34.19 -10.86
CA THR A 610 3.78 35.02 -11.55
C THR A 610 5.10 34.27 -11.60
N ILE A 611 5.54 33.87 -12.80
CA ILE A 611 6.75 33.09 -13.03
C ILE A 611 7.72 33.94 -13.86
N ASN A 612 8.68 34.58 -13.19
CA ASN A 612 9.49 35.64 -13.80
C ASN A 612 11.00 35.46 -13.62
N GLY A 613 11.78 35.60 -14.69
CA GLY A 613 13.24 35.69 -14.57
C GLY A 613 13.95 34.39 -14.13
N ASN A 614 13.32 33.23 -14.31
CA ASN A 614 13.91 31.93 -13.96
C ASN A 614 14.76 31.39 -15.11
N ALA A 615 15.73 30.51 -14.84
CA ALA A 615 16.46 29.85 -15.93
C ALA A 615 15.54 28.91 -16.71
N THR A 616 14.67 28.16 -16.03
CA THR A 616 13.55 27.42 -16.65
C THR A 616 12.26 27.70 -15.89
N ALA A 617 11.20 28.12 -16.56
CA ALA A 617 9.90 28.32 -15.92
C ALA A 617 9.22 26.97 -15.60
N LEU A 618 9.08 26.08 -16.59
CA LEU A 618 8.42 24.79 -16.41
C LEU A 618 9.26 23.65 -17.00
N GLN A 619 9.50 22.61 -16.22
CA GLN A 619 10.10 21.35 -16.67
C GLN A 619 9.18 20.17 -16.36
N VAL A 620 8.85 19.38 -17.39
CA VAL A 620 7.97 18.20 -17.26
C VAL A 620 8.62 16.98 -17.91
N ARG A 621 8.80 15.91 -17.15
CA ARG A 621 9.43 14.66 -17.62
C ARG A 621 8.61 13.45 -17.22
N ASN A 622 8.79 12.35 -17.95
CA ASN A 622 8.27 11.05 -17.59
C ASN A 622 9.38 10.00 -17.69
N ASP A 623 10.31 10.06 -16.74
CA ASP A 623 11.51 9.23 -16.74
C ASP A 623 11.21 7.78 -16.29
N VAL A 624 10.13 7.57 -15.52
CA VAL A 624 9.72 6.25 -14.99
C VAL A 624 8.24 6.01 -15.30
N SER A 625 7.95 5.07 -16.20
CA SER A 625 6.59 4.75 -16.65
C SER A 625 5.69 4.15 -15.56
N ALA A 626 6.27 3.57 -14.51
CA ALA A 626 5.54 2.89 -13.44
C ALA A 626 4.53 3.80 -12.71
N TRP A 627 4.77 5.11 -12.68
CA TRP A 627 3.94 6.09 -11.98
C TRP A 627 2.79 6.67 -12.82
N GLY A 628 2.65 6.23 -14.08
CA GLY A 628 1.70 6.80 -15.02
C GLY A 628 2.22 8.07 -15.68
N ALA A 629 1.36 8.76 -16.42
CA ALA A 629 1.73 9.96 -17.16
C ALA A 629 1.78 11.19 -16.25
N THR A 630 2.88 11.94 -16.30
CA THR A 630 2.95 13.28 -15.68
C THR A 630 2.04 14.25 -16.43
N SER A 631 1.24 15.04 -15.72
CA SER A 631 0.31 16.01 -16.30
C SER A 631 0.43 17.37 -15.61
N VAL A 632 0.47 18.44 -16.40
CA VAL A 632 0.48 19.81 -15.89
C VAL A 632 -0.59 20.63 -16.59
N VAL A 633 -1.43 21.32 -15.83
CA VAL A 633 -2.45 22.26 -16.31
C VAL A 633 -2.15 23.66 -15.79
N MET A 634 -2.02 24.62 -16.71
CA MET A 634 -1.67 26.01 -16.43
C MET A 634 -2.90 26.91 -16.61
N HIS A 635 -3.28 27.63 -15.55
CA HIS A 635 -4.44 28.51 -15.46
C HIS A 635 -4.05 29.96 -15.20
N ALA A 636 -4.39 30.88 -16.11
CA ALA A 636 -4.24 32.33 -15.95
C ALA A 636 -2.87 32.81 -15.40
N ASN A 637 -1.77 32.16 -15.79
CA ASN A 637 -0.42 32.47 -15.29
C ASN A 637 0.28 33.57 -16.10
N SER A 638 1.10 34.39 -15.45
CA SER A 638 2.02 35.32 -16.10
C SER A 638 3.42 34.75 -16.13
N ILE A 639 3.91 34.37 -17.31
CA ILE A 639 5.24 33.80 -17.53
C ILE A 639 6.06 34.80 -18.35
N THR A 640 7.10 35.39 -17.75
CA THR A 640 7.89 36.46 -18.40
C THR A 640 9.37 36.36 -18.07
N GLY A 641 10.25 36.84 -18.96
CA GLY A 641 11.67 37.03 -18.66
C GLY A 641 12.47 35.76 -18.29
N ASN A 642 11.92 34.56 -18.49
CA ASN A 642 12.60 33.31 -18.22
C ASN A 642 13.52 32.93 -19.39
N THR A 643 14.67 32.31 -19.13
CA THR A 643 15.59 31.88 -20.20
C THR A 643 14.98 30.75 -21.03
N THR A 644 14.28 29.81 -20.39
CA THR A 644 13.49 28.75 -21.04
C THR A 644 12.10 28.75 -20.44
N GLU A 645 11.06 28.89 -21.27
CA GLU A 645 9.68 28.87 -20.78
C GLU A 645 9.20 27.45 -20.45
N ARG A 646 9.45 26.48 -21.34
CA ARG A 646 8.99 25.09 -21.19
C ARG A 646 10.04 24.09 -21.70
N ASP A 647 10.39 23.11 -20.87
CA ASP A 647 11.18 21.91 -21.21
C ASP A 647 10.33 20.67 -20.95
N VAL A 648 9.68 20.14 -21.98
CA VAL A 648 8.68 19.06 -21.88
C VAL A 648 9.14 17.85 -22.68
N LYS A 649 9.22 16.67 -22.04
CA LYS A 649 9.62 15.41 -22.69
C LYS A 649 8.64 14.27 -22.38
N GLY A 650 7.91 13.84 -23.41
CA GLY A 650 7.08 12.63 -23.36
C GLY A 650 5.74 12.76 -22.63
N VAL A 651 5.21 13.98 -22.46
CA VAL A 651 4.01 14.27 -21.66
C VAL A 651 3.23 15.49 -22.17
N THR A 652 1.98 15.61 -21.72
CA THR A 652 1.05 16.67 -22.12
C THR A 652 1.01 17.80 -21.10
N VAL A 653 1.21 19.03 -21.58
CA VAL A 653 0.94 20.27 -20.83
C VAL A 653 -0.27 20.94 -21.45
N LYS A 654 -1.28 21.27 -20.65
CA LYS A 654 -2.51 21.94 -21.10
C LYS A 654 -2.55 23.36 -20.54
N ASP A 655 -2.87 24.32 -21.41
CA ASP A 655 -3.26 25.67 -20.98
C ASP A 655 -4.79 25.72 -20.89
N ASP A 656 -5.32 26.12 -19.73
CA ASP A 656 -6.76 26.22 -19.48
C ASP A 656 -7.06 27.58 -18.83
N PRO A 657 -7.83 28.47 -19.46
CA PRO A 657 -8.08 29.80 -18.91
C PRO A 657 -9.01 29.79 -17.69
N ALA A 658 -9.69 28.67 -17.39
CA ALA A 658 -10.66 28.61 -16.31
C ALA A 658 -9.96 28.57 -14.93
N PRO A 659 -10.29 29.49 -14.01
CA PRO A 659 -9.68 29.47 -12.68
C PRO A 659 -10.12 28.23 -11.89
N VAL A 660 -9.22 27.73 -11.03
CA VAL A 660 -9.47 26.58 -10.16
C VAL A 660 -9.87 27.06 -8.76
N ASP A 661 -10.95 26.51 -8.18
CA ASP A 661 -11.27 26.74 -6.76
C ASP A 661 -10.33 25.92 -5.88
N PRO A 662 -9.39 26.53 -5.13
CA PRO A 662 -8.33 25.79 -4.46
C PRO A 662 -8.82 24.88 -3.34
N MET A 663 -9.91 25.27 -2.67
CA MET A 663 -10.44 24.49 -1.55
C MET A 663 -11.23 23.28 -2.06
N LYS A 664 -11.99 23.44 -3.15
CA LYS A 664 -12.68 22.31 -3.78
C LYS A 664 -11.69 21.33 -4.40
N TRP A 665 -10.64 21.84 -5.06
CA TRP A 665 -9.58 21.00 -5.61
C TRP A 665 -8.91 20.15 -4.52
N PHE A 666 -8.50 20.79 -3.43
CA PHE A 666 -7.79 20.09 -2.35
C PHE A 666 -8.70 19.08 -1.64
N ALA A 667 -9.99 19.39 -1.46
CA ALA A 667 -10.96 18.46 -0.89
C ALA A 667 -11.26 17.27 -1.81
N GLY A 668 -11.32 17.47 -3.13
CA GLY A 668 -11.54 16.39 -4.10
C GLY A 668 -10.31 15.51 -4.35
N ALA A 669 -9.12 16.01 -4.03
CA ALA A 669 -7.89 15.22 -4.07
C ALA A 669 -7.70 14.31 -2.84
N GLN A 670 -8.49 14.50 -1.77
CA GLN A 670 -8.46 13.69 -0.54
C GLN A 670 -9.25 12.40 -0.68
#